data_AF-A0A0D1CNB7-F1
#
_entry.id   AF-A0A0D1CNB7-F1
#
_cell.length_a   1.000
_cell.length_b   1.000
_cell.length_c   1.000
_cell.angle_alpha   90.00
_cell.angle_beta   90.00
_cell.angle_gamma   90.00
#
_symmetry.space_group_name_H-M   'P 1'
#
loop_
_entity.id
_entity.type
_entity.pdbx_description
1 polymer ?
#
loop_
_entity_poly.entity_id
_entity_poly.type
_entity_poly.pdbx_seq_one_letter_code
_entity_poly.pdbx_strand_id
1 'polypeptide(L)'
;MSLQLPRILIVDHFDSYTLNLLSLLHPNYTLSSQLPSSQVNELTRRISNRVVVLPHTHPLLASTAFHELVRPHIDAIILSPGPGSPDKAADFGAAETLLKDKLLNLPVLGVCLGHQGLAVAFGGQVTRAASVRHGLQSKLQISASSETAAIESHTYRSILHGVPQDALVVRYNSLVVDPDTLPDCLQVTAWSYDQISSAPAPRPGTTRKRSTISHLQTPSEHVAPLRHRDLTSLSRSPSTIPFSSRHGSERLSEVGDMTLSEATSIDDIAEADSASDPELTSYPVIMALQHKTLPFHGVQFHPESIESNWGHTIMSNFLDTVRQYWEQRALHQDAKTAAEARNRIKSWESADSTLPTHLQLAGERCLASSGLMPARSTRHRMLDNAPFTLLAQRSSVLSSVSSLNMTRIFDQLFRHSSPAGAVWLDSARLKDPHSRYSFMAIPSFVLSYKNASGGLAASGDDCFTAQIPFTGTSKTTLWSFMDELQVQLQSLIDSEAASLILDKDQQGRLFCTGFAGYWGYEMKNQSLGLETRAPVSDNSDAFDAEFLFCSKVLAYDHHLHQWIAFALVDRASCTATLPGPFGQVKSALEHLQANGKEWSRWASDQSDAETWMQETLAKVAELCSSESSTQPALSAAAFRAAMPPLKPRMLAEDYMDQIESARELIAAGESYELCMTNQFQGRLQPLSSLPDTVDTDHFDLYCKLRARNPAPYSAFLRLPSFASRGAGSELRQRGRAILSTSPERFMRITSDGCVEMKPIKGTLARAGFGPGEQGMRAGGGSTPQNELIKQEWREAEDEARRAKLSADIKERAENLMIVDLIRADLFSFCDSDSVAVPKLMEVESYETVHQLVTTVTGKLKTSVGTTEAIRRCFPPGSMTGAPKRRSVQLLERLELNLADAERDDELRARRGIYSGALGWLGCDGAADFSVVIRTLIADGDQVSIGAGGAITYLSDAKNEWQEVLDKVTALANIES
;
A
#
# COMPACT_ATOMS: atom_id res chain seq x y z
N MET A 1 -16.35 -26.36 10.21
CA MET A 1 -16.51 -25.33 11.25
C MET A 1 -17.99 -25.17 11.59
N SER A 2 -18.31 -25.00 12.87
CA SER A 2 -19.69 -24.93 13.41
C SER A 2 -20.14 -23.47 13.56
N LEU A 3 -21.45 -23.18 13.52
CA LEU A 3 -22.01 -21.88 13.92
C LEU A 3 -21.73 -21.55 15.41
N GLN A 4 -21.27 -22.52 16.19
CA GLN A 4 -20.79 -22.35 17.55
C GLN A 4 -19.43 -21.62 17.58
N LEU A 5 -19.46 -20.28 17.55
CA LEU A 5 -18.26 -19.44 17.61
C LEU A 5 -18.07 -18.87 19.05
N PRO A 6 -16.96 -19.18 19.76
CA PRO A 6 -16.66 -18.53 21.03
C PRO A 6 -16.40 -17.03 20.87
N ARG A 7 -16.43 -16.28 21.98
CA ARG A 7 -16.01 -14.87 21.97
C ARG A 7 -14.49 -14.80 22.04
N ILE A 8 -13.85 -14.20 21.05
CA ILE A 8 -12.39 -14.23 20.89
C ILE A 8 -11.85 -12.80 21.01
N LEU A 9 -10.84 -12.62 21.85
CA LEU A 9 -9.99 -11.43 21.83
C LEU A 9 -8.78 -11.72 20.95
N ILE A 10 -8.54 -10.87 19.96
CA ILE A 10 -7.28 -10.82 19.22
C ILE A 10 -6.52 -9.59 19.69
N VAL A 11 -5.28 -9.79 20.15
CA VAL A 11 -4.37 -8.70 20.51
C VAL A 11 -3.49 -8.42 19.30
N ASP A 12 -3.74 -7.28 18.65
CA ASP A 12 -3.04 -6.83 17.44
C ASP A 12 -1.70 -6.15 17.77
N HIS A 13 -0.61 -6.66 17.20
CA HIS A 13 0.72 -6.07 17.34
C HIS A 13 1.11 -5.30 16.07
N PHE A 14 1.06 -3.97 16.16
CA PHE A 14 1.46 -3.01 15.12
C PHE A 14 0.75 -3.12 13.75
N ASP A 15 -0.53 -3.50 13.70
CA ASP A 15 -1.31 -3.56 12.45
C ASP A 15 -0.64 -4.49 11.42
N SER A 16 -0.19 -5.65 11.91
CA SER A 16 0.36 -6.72 11.08
C SER A 16 -0.76 -7.46 10.35
N TYR A 17 -0.46 -8.59 9.71
CA TYR A 17 -1.45 -9.48 9.06
C TYR A 17 -2.57 -10.01 10.00
N THR A 18 -2.71 -9.48 11.22
CA THR A 18 -3.73 -9.78 12.22
C THR A 18 -5.13 -9.95 11.64
N LEU A 19 -5.59 -9.06 10.76
CA LEU A 19 -6.95 -9.16 10.23
C LEU A 19 -7.14 -10.35 9.27
N ASN A 20 -6.07 -10.89 8.70
CA ASN A 20 -6.14 -12.12 7.93
C ASN A 20 -6.53 -13.32 8.81
N LEU A 21 -6.31 -13.29 10.13
CA LEU A 21 -6.78 -14.34 11.04
C LEU A 21 -8.31 -14.46 11.04
N LEU A 22 -9.04 -13.39 10.72
CA LEU A 22 -10.50 -13.42 10.58
C LEU A 22 -10.92 -14.35 9.43
N SER A 23 -10.12 -14.42 8.36
CA SER A 23 -10.40 -15.31 7.24
C SER A 23 -10.39 -16.78 7.65
N LEU A 24 -9.56 -17.15 8.63
CA LEU A 24 -9.47 -18.52 9.14
C LEU A 24 -10.69 -18.94 9.96
N LEU A 25 -11.48 -17.97 10.43
CA LEU A 25 -12.75 -18.22 11.13
C LEU A 25 -13.92 -18.46 10.16
N HIS A 26 -13.74 -18.13 8.88
CA HIS A 26 -14.64 -18.54 7.80
C HIS A 26 -14.30 -19.96 7.31
N PRO A 27 -15.28 -20.68 6.72
CA PRO A 27 -15.01 -21.95 6.03
C PRO A 27 -14.11 -21.68 4.83
N ASN A 28 -13.23 -22.63 4.48
CA ASN A 28 -12.39 -22.54 3.29
C ASN A 28 -13.27 -22.26 2.07
N TYR A 29 -12.74 -21.51 1.09
CA TYR A 29 -13.46 -21.09 -0.12
C TYR A 29 -14.25 -22.23 -0.80
N THR A 30 -13.64 -23.41 -0.93
CA THR A 30 -14.28 -24.62 -1.50
C THR A 30 -15.55 -25.04 -0.74
N LEU A 31 -15.53 -24.96 0.59
CA LEU A 31 -16.69 -25.27 1.45
C LEU A 31 -17.69 -24.11 1.49
N SER A 32 -17.22 -22.86 1.42
CA SER A 32 -18.06 -21.67 1.37
C SER A 32 -18.97 -21.68 0.13
N SER A 33 -18.45 -22.09 -1.03
CA SER A 33 -19.23 -22.22 -2.28
C SER A 33 -20.37 -23.26 -2.21
N GLN A 34 -20.31 -24.19 -1.24
CA GLN A 34 -21.30 -25.24 -1.02
C GLN A 34 -22.32 -24.89 0.07
N LEU A 35 -22.06 -23.83 0.87
CA LEU A 35 -22.94 -23.41 1.95
C LEU A 35 -24.02 -22.44 1.43
N PRO A 36 -25.27 -22.52 1.95
CA PRO A 36 -26.29 -21.53 1.64
C PRO A 36 -25.84 -20.13 2.06
N SER A 37 -26.07 -19.11 1.23
CA SER A 37 -25.68 -17.72 1.52
C SER A 37 -26.19 -17.21 2.87
N SER A 38 -27.34 -17.71 3.34
CA SER A 38 -27.88 -17.37 4.66
C SER A 38 -26.99 -17.83 5.82
N GLN A 39 -26.30 -18.96 5.69
CA GLN A 39 -25.37 -19.46 6.71
C GLN A 39 -24.05 -18.70 6.70
N VAL A 40 -23.54 -18.35 5.52
CA VAL A 40 -22.34 -17.51 5.39
C VAL A 40 -22.59 -16.14 6.01
N ASN A 41 -23.72 -15.49 5.67
CA ASN A 41 -24.12 -14.21 6.25
C ASN A 41 -24.25 -14.26 7.78
N GLU A 42 -24.87 -15.32 8.30
CA GLU A 42 -24.99 -15.50 9.76
C GLU A 42 -23.63 -15.70 10.44
N LEU A 43 -22.68 -16.40 9.80
CA LEU A 43 -21.34 -16.55 10.32
C LEU A 43 -20.56 -15.22 10.29
N THR A 44 -20.62 -14.48 9.19
CA THR A 44 -20.05 -13.12 9.07
C THR A 44 -20.56 -12.23 10.20
N ARG A 45 -21.89 -12.26 10.44
CA ARG A 45 -22.52 -11.52 11.55
C ARG A 45 -22.01 -11.97 12.92
N ARG A 46 -21.83 -13.28 13.15
CA ARG A 46 -21.28 -13.81 14.41
C ARG A 46 -19.84 -13.39 14.63
N ILE A 47 -18.99 -13.46 13.61
CA ILE A 47 -17.59 -13.02 13.68
C ILE A 47 -17.54 -11.55 14.08
N SER A 48 -18.28 -10.69 13.40
CA SER A 48 -18.34 -9.25 13.72
C SER A 48 -18.83 -8.95 15.14
N ASN A 49 -19.69 -9.80 15.72
CA ASN A 49 -20.29 -9.56 17.03
C ASN A 49 -19.53 -10.21 18.19
N ARG A 50 -18.63 -11.16 17.91
CA ARG A 50 -17.98 -12.00 18.92
C ARG A 50 -16.46 -11.95 18.90
N VAL A 51 -15.85 -11.46 17.83
CA VAL A 51 -14.41 -11.25 17.73
C VAL A 51 -14.12 -9.78 17.95
N VAL A 52 -13.26 -9.48 18.92
CA VAL A 52 -12.76 -8.13 19.18
C VAL A 52 -11.27 -8.10 18.93
N VAL A 53 -10.82 -7.12 18.15
CA VAL A 53 -9.40 -6.86 17.90
C VAL A 53 -9.01 -5.61 18.69
N LEU A 54 -8.04 -5.73 19.58
CA LEU A 54 -7.50 -4.60 20.34
C LEU A 54 -6.00 -4.44 20.05
N PRO A 55 -5.49 -3.22 19.83
CA PRO A 55 -4.05 -2.98 19.72
C PRO A 55 -3.36 -3.40 21.01
N HIS A 56 -2.13 -3.91 20.92
CA HIS A 56 -1.35 -4.36 22.08
C HIS A 56 -1.10 -3.24 23.11
N THR A 57 -1.17 -1.98 22.69
CA THR A 57 -1.06 -0.79 23.53
C THR A 57 -2.40 -0.29 24.10
N HIS A 58 -3.51 -0.97 23.83
CA HIS A 58 -4.84 -0.50 24.23
C HIS A 58 -4.99 -0.51 25.77
N PRO A 59 -5.52 0.56 26.39
CA PRO A 59 -5.65 0.63 27.86
C PRO A 59 -6.46 -0.49 28.50
N LEU A 60 -7.40 -1.11 27.75
CA LEU A 60 -8.17 -2.27 28.24
C LEU A 60 -7.33 -3.54 28.46
N LEU A 61 -6.10 -3.60 27.96
CA LEU A 61 -5.19 -4.72 28.19
C LEU A 61 -4.37 -4.55 29.49
N ALA A 62 -4.45 -3.39 30.16
CA ALA A 62 -3.85 -3.22 31.48
C ALA A 62 -4.53 -4.15 32.49
N SER A 63 -3.75 -4.80 33.37
CA SER A 63 -4.21 -5.89 34.24
C SER A 63 -5.57 -5.64 34.93
N THR A 64 -5.74 -4.52 35.65
CA THR A 64 -7.01 -4.20 36.33
C THR A 64 -8.18 -4.05 35.35
N ALA A 65 -8.00 -3.23 34.31
CA ALA A 65 -9.04 -2.99 33.31
C ALA A 65 -9.40 -4.27 32.54
N PHE A 66 -8.42 -5.11 32.25
CA PHE A 66 -8.61 -6.38 31.57
C PHE A 66 -9.51 -7.32 32.39
N HIS A 67 -9.20 -7.51 33.67
CA HIS A 67 -9.98 -8.40 34.55
C HIS A 67 -11.42 -7.93 34.76
N GLU A 68 -11.64 -6.63 34.84
CA GLU A 68 -12.97 -6.06 35.08
C GLU A 68 -13.81 -5.94 33.80
N LEU A 69 -13.20 -5.48 32.71
CA LEU A 69 -13.94 -5.02 31.52
C LEU A 69 -13.81 -5.95 30.30
N VAL A 70 -12.80 -6.83 30.24
CA VAL A 70 -12.54 -7.67 29.06
C VAL A 70 -12.73 -9.15 29.39
N ARG A 71 -11.97 -9.66 30.35
CA ARG A 71 -11.90 -11.08 30.72
C ARG A 71 -13.26 -11.75 30.95
N PRO A 72 -14.27 -11.12 31.60
CA PRO A 72 -15.56 -11.76 31.82
C PRO A 72 -16.30 -12.07 30.51
N HIS A 73 -16.00 -11.34 29.43
CA HIS A 73 -16.77 -11.35 28.19
C HIS A 73 -16.13 -12.15 27.05
N ILE A 74 -14.92 -12.70 27.25
CA ILE A 74 -14.19 -13.47 26.24
C ILE A 74 -14.00 -14.92 26.70
N ASP A 75 -13.82 -15.81 25.73
CA ASP A 75 -13.72 -17.26 25.90
C ASP A 75 -12.38 -17.82 25.40
N ALA A 76 -11.62 -17.05 24.61
CA ALA A 76 -10.28 -17.39 24.13
C ALA A 76 -9.48 -16.13 23.74
N ILE A 77 -8.16 -16.25 23.66
CA ILE A 77 -7.24 -15.18 23.22
C ILE A 77 -6.38 -15.67 22.05
N ILE A 78 -6.19 -14.81 21.06
CA ILE A 78 -5.16 -14.95 20.04
C ILE A 78 -4.19 -13.78 20.19
N LEU A 79 -2.92 -14.09 20.45
CA LEU A 79 -1.83 -13.14 20.42
C LEU A 79 -1.32 -13.10 18.99
N SER A 80 -1.69 -12.05 18.27
CA SER A 80 -1.47 -11.94 16.82
C SER A 80 0.03 -11.79 16.50
N PRO A 81 0.43 -12.00 15.23
CA PRO A 81 1.79 -11.71 14.83
C PRO A 81 2.12 -10.23 14.95
N GLY A 82 3.40 -9.90 14.95
CA GLY A 82 3.86 -8.52 14.93
C GLY A 82 5.34 -8.43 14.63
N PRO A 83 5.82 -7.24 14.25
CA PRO A 83 7.24 -6.93 14.27
C PRO A 83 7.67 -6.66 15.73
N GLY A 84 8.98 -6.58 15.93
CA GLY A 84 9.60 -6.30 17.22
C GLY A 84 10.20 -7.54 17.88
N SER A 85 10.46 -7.43 19.18
CA SER A 85 10.97 -8.53 20.00
C SER A 85 10.13 -8.71 21.27
N PRO A 86 9.83 -9.96 21.69
CA PRO A 86 9.16 -10.21 22.96
C PRO A 86 9.96 -9.73 24.17
N ASP A 87 11.27 -9.52 24.05
CA ASP A 87 12.12 -8.98 25.14
C ASP A 87 11.90 -7.49 25.38
N LYS A 88 11.24 -6.79 24.44
CA LYS A 88 10.93 -5.36 24.55
C LYS A 88 9.50 -5.20 25.06
N ALA A 89 9.36 -4.66 26.27
CA ALA A 89 8.04 -4.38 26.85
C ALA A 89 7.17 -3.45 25.99
N ALA A 90 7.77 -2.56 25.18
CA ALA A 90 7.06 -1.70 24.24
C ALA A 90 6.40 -2.48 23.08
N ASP A 91 6.93 -3.66 22.75
CA ASP A 91 6.44 -4.51 21.67
C ASP A 91 5.47 -5.56 22.20
N PHE A 92 5.71 -6.17 23.36
CA PHE A 92 4.93 -7.33 23.83
C PHE A 92 4.51 -7.31 25.31
N GLY A 93 4.77 -6.24 26.07
CA GLY A 93 4.61 -6.24 27.54
C GLY A 93 3.19 -6.51 28.05
N ALA A 94 2.16 -6.05 27.33
CA ALA A 94 0.77 -6.33 27.70
C ALA A 94 0.43 -7.83 27.53
N ALA A 95 0.85 -8.43 26.42
CA ALA A 95 0.66 -9.84 26.14
C ALA A 95 1.47 -10.74 27.08
N GLU A 96 2.71 -10.36 27.40
CA GLU A 96 3.53 -11.02 28.41
C GLU A 96 2.83 -11.05 29.79
N THR A 97 2.24 -9.92 30.19
CA THR A 97 1.48 -9.81 31.44
C THR A 97 0.28 -10.76 31.46
N LEU A 98 -0.43 -10.88 30.34
CA LEU A 98 -1.55 -11.83 30.20
C LEU A 98 -1.06 -13.29 30.31
N LEU A 99 0.03 -13.66 29.63
CA LEU A 99 0.56 -15.03 29.65
C LEU A 99 1.04 -15.46 31.04
N LYS A 100 1.58 -14.53 31.84
CA LYS A 100 2.04 -14.77 33.21
C LYS A 100 0.92 -14.73 34.25
N ASP A 101 -0.28 -14.29 33.89
CA ASP A 101 -1.41 -14.16 34.79
C ASP A 101 -2.03 -15.53 35.13
N LYS A 102 -1.89 -15.95 36.38
CA LYS A 102 -2.45 -17.19 36.91
C LYS A 102 -3.97 -17.20 36.94
N LEU A 103 -4.62 -16.03 36.92
CA LEU A 103 -6.07 -15.90 36.90
C LEU A 103 -6.64 -15.88 35.47
N LEU A 104 -5.79 -15.90 34.43
CA LEU A 104 -6.23 -15.82 33.04
C LEU A 104 -7.26 -16.91 32.71
N ASN A 105 -6.98 -18.18 33.01
CA ASN A 105 -7.93 -19.28 32.82
C ASN A 105 -8.63 -19.29 31.43
N LEU A 106 -7.90 -19.00 30.35
CA LEU A 106 -8.40 -19.02 28.97
C LEU A 106 -7.44 -19.79 28.06
N PRO A 107 -7.93 -20.44 26.99
CA PRO A 107 -7.10 -20.91 25.90
C PRO A 107 -6.41 -19.74 25.17
N VAL A 108 -5.14 -19.91 24.82
CA VAL A 108 -4.33 -18.90 24.13
C VAL A 108 -3.63 -19.50 22.91
N LEU A 109 -3.75 -18.83 21.77
CA LEU A 109 -2.95 -19.11 20.57
C LEU A 109 -1.98 -17.95 20.30
N GLY A 110 -0.67 -18.21 20.33
CA GLY A 110 0.35 -17.27 19.89
C GLY A 110 0.76 -17.49 18.44
N VAL A 111 0.77 -16.44 17.62
CA VAL A 111 1.21 -16.50 16.21
C VAL A 111 2.45 -15.64 16.04
N CYS A 112 3.51 -16.18 15.43
CA CYS A 112 4.81 -15.54 15.23
C CYS A 112 5.35 -14.85 16.50
N LEU A 113 5.19 -13.53 16.65
CA LEU A 113 5.57 -12.81 17.86
C LEU A 113 4.85 -13.35 19.11
N GLY A 114 3.58 -13.76 18.98
CA GLY A 114 2.85 -14.42 20.07
C GLY A 114 3.44 -15.77 20.48
N HIS A 115 3.98 -16.55 19.53
CA HIS A 115 4.70 -17.80 19.80
C HIS A 115 6.03 -17.55 20.53
N GLN A 116 6.79 -16.56 20.05
CA GLN A 116 8.04 -16.13 20.66
C GLN A 116 7.82 -15.62 22.09
N GLY A 117 6.81 -14.77 22.26
CA GLY A 117 6.40 -14.24 23.55
C GLY A 117 5.89 -15.32 24.51
N LEU A 118 5.25 -16.38 24.01
CA LEU A 118 4.92 -17.56 24.81
C LEU A 118 6.17 -18.23 25.35
N ALA A 119 7.20 -18.45 24.54
CA ALA A 119 8.46 -19.02 25.03
C ALA A 119 9.11 -18.13 26.10
N VAL A 120 9.24 -16.82 25.83
CA VAL A 120 9.87 -15.85 26.73
C VAL A 120 9.10 -15.69 28.05
N ALA A 121 7.77 -15.67 28.01
CA ALA A 121 6.95 -15.53 29.22
C ALA A 121 7.18 -16.65 30.24
N PHE A 122 7.61 -17.83 29.79
CA PHE A 122 7.91 -18.99 30.64
C PHE A 122 9.41 -19.24 30.86
N GLY A 123 10.28 -18.34 30.41
CA GLY A 123 11.73 -18.38 30.69
C GLY A 123 12.62 -18.85 29.54
N GLY A 124 12.04 -19.10 28.36
CA GLY A 124 12.82 -19.28 27.13
C GLY A 124 13.45 -17.96 26.64
N GLN A 125 14.34 -18.05 25.67
CA GLN A 125 14.97 -16.89 25.02
C GLN A 125 14.70 -16.90 23.52
N VAL A 126 14.78 -15.72 22.91
CA VAL A 126 14.79 -15.58 21.45
C VAL A 126 16.16 -15.16 20.96
N THR A 127 16.57 -15.72 19.84
CA THR A 127 17.83 -15.42 19.16
C THR A 127 17.58 -15.07 17.71
N ARG A 128 18.59 -14.55 17.02
CA ARG A 128 18.49 -14.26 15.58
C ARG A 128 18.38 -15.57 14.80
N ALA A 129 17.46 -15.61 13.85
CA ALA A 129 17.35 -16.74 12.94
C ALA A 129 18.65 -16.89 12.12
N ALA A 130 19.10 -18.13 11.91
CA ALA A 130 20.22 -18.43 11.00
C ALA A 130 19.92 -18.03 9.55
N SER A 131 18.62 -17.93 9.21
CA SER A 131 18.12 -17.45 7.92
C SER A 131 16.84 -16.66 8.14
N VAL A 132 16.78 -15.43 7.63
CA VAL A 132 15.57 -14.60 7.69
C VAL A 132 14.60 -15.08 6.62
N ARG A 133 13.36 -15.41 7.01
CA ARG A 133 12.40 -16.13 6.16
C ARG A 133 11.18 -15.30 5.77
N HIS A 134 11.32 -13.99 5.64
CA HIS A 134 10.19 -13.09 5.33
C HIS A 134 9.54 -13.43 3.99
N GLY A 135 8.24 -13.77 4.02
CA GLY A 135 7.48 -14.13 2.82
C GLY A 135 7.92 -15.45 2.20
N LEU A 136 8.66 -16.29 2.92
CA LEU A 136 9.15 -17.57 2.42
C LEU A 136 8.40 -18.75 3.03
N GLN A 137 8.19 -19.77 2.19
CA GLN A 137 7.64 -21.05 2.63
C GLN A 137 8.69 -21.87 3.38
N SER A 138 8.25 -22.64 4.37
CA SER A 138 9.02 -23.64 5.09
C SER A 138 8.20 -24.90 5.27
N LYS A 139 8.88 -26.05 5.27
CA LYS A 139 8.26 -27.36 5.49
C LYS A 139 8.21 -27.67 6.99
N LEU A 140 7.04 -28.10 7.47
CA LEU A 140 6.88 -28.53 8.86
C LEU A 140 7.31 -29.98 9.06
N GLN A 141 8.14 -30.22 10.07
CA GLN A 141 8.44 -31.54 10.63
C GLN A 141 7.71 -31.71 11.96
N ILE A 142 6.58 -32.41 11.94
CA ILE A 142 5.68 -32.57 13.08
C ILE A 142 6.20 -33.70 13.97
N SER A 143 6.28 -33.47 15.28
CA SER A 143 6.82 -34.46 16.22
C SER A 143 5.87 -35.63 16.44
N ALA A 144 6.37 -36.88 16.33
CA ALA A 144 5.58 -38.11 16.42
C ALA A 144 4.84 -38.31 17.77
N SER A 145 5.32 -37.68 18.85
CA SER A 145 4.67 -37.68 20.17
C SER A 145 3.32 -36.94 20.19
N SER A 146 3.00 -36.17 19.14
CA SER A 146 1.76 -35.40 19.00
C SER A 146 0.52 -36.26 18.73
N GLU A 147 0.68 -37.47 18.18
CA GLU A 147 -0.47 -38.33 17.81
C GLU A 147 -0.79 -39.40 18.87
N THR A 148 0.23 -39.92 19.56
CA THR A 148 0.09 -41.05 20.50
C THR A 148 -0.06 -40.64 21.97
N ALA A 149 0.47 -39.49 22.41
CA ALA A 149 0.43 -39.07 23.82
C ALA A 149 -0.94 -38.54 24.31
N ALA A 150 -1.85 -38.20 23.39
CA ALA A 150 -3.19 -37.71 23.70
C ALA A 150 -4.14 -38.80 24.25
N ILE A 151 -3.78 -40.08 24.10
CA ILE A 151 -4.64 -41.19 24.53
C ILE A 151 -4.40 -41.54 26.02
N GLU A 152 -3.23 -41.23 26.57
CA GLU A 152 -2.82 -41.69 27.92
C GLU A 152 -2.71 -40.56 28.96
N SER A 153 -2.63 -39.29 28.54
CA SER A 153 -2.56 -38.13 29.44
C SER A 153 -3.71 -37.16 29.14
N HIS A 154 -4.26 -36.48 30.15
CA HIS A 154 -5.35 -35.50 30.03
C HIS A 154 -4.93 -34.21 29.29
N THR A 155 -4.15 -34.33 28.22
CA THR A 155 -3.49 -33.24 27.49
C THR A 155 -4.31 -32.88 26.26
N TYR A 156 -4.52 -31.59 26.01
CA TYR A 156 -5.21 -31.09 24.82
C TYR A 156 -4.56 -31.64 23.55
N ARG A 157 -5.38 -31.98 22.55
CA ARG A 157 -4.89 -32.38 21.22
C ARG A 157 -3.98 -31.29 20.64
N SER A 158 -2.94 -31.70 19.92
CA SER A 158 -2.07 -30.78 19.22
C SER A 158 -2.85 -29.92 18.24
N ILE A 159 -2.52 -28.63 18.15
CA ILE A 159 -3.11 -27.71 17.18
C ILE A 159 -2.75 -28.09 15.73
N LEU A 160 -1.74 -28.94 15.54
CA LEU A 160 -1.31 -29.47 14.24
C LEU A 160 -1.97 -30.81 13.89
N HIS A 161 -2.95 -31.26 14.66
CA HIS A 161 -3.67 -32.51 14.37
C HIS A 161 -4.29 -32.47 12.96
N GLY A 162 -3.99 -33.49 12.14
CA GLY A 162 -4.45 -33.58 10.75
C GLY A 162 -3.69 -32.73 9.75
N VAL A 163 -2.65 -32.01 10.19
CA VAL A 163 -1.67 -31.38 9.29
C VAL A 163 -0.62 -32.46 8.91
N PRO A 164 -0.34 -32.68 7.61
CA PRO A 164 0.63 -33.69 7.20
C PRO A 164 2.07 -33.27 7.47
N GLN A 165 2.99 -34.24 7.48
CA GLN A 165 4.42 -33.95 7.39
C GLN A 165 4.73 -33.16 6.12
N ASP A 166 5.77 -32.35 6.19
CA ASP A 166 6.22 -31.45 5.10
C ASP A 166 5.18 -30.41 4.66
N ALA A 167 4.13 -30.18 5.46
CA ALA A 167 3.16 -29.12 5.19
C ALA A 167 3.86 -27.76 5.02
N LEU A 168 3.52 -27.05 3.95
CA LEU A 168 4.08 -25.74 3.64
C LEU A 168 3.38 -24.64 4.46
N VAL A 169 4.19 -23.80 5.09
CA VAL A 169 3.76 -22.65 5.87
C VAL A 169 4.64 -21.43 5.59
N VAL A 170 4.04 -20.24 5.63
CA VAL A 170 4.75 -18.97 5.39
C VAL A 170 5.26 -18.38 6.68
N ARG A 171 6.49 -17.84 6.63
CA ARG A 171 7.15 -17.21 7.78
C ARG A 171 7.39 -15.72 7.53
N TYR A 172 7.46 -14.97 8.64
CA TYR A 172 7.88 -13.55 8.65
C TYR A 172 8.79 -13.25 9.85
N ASN A 173 9.60 -14.21 10.26
CA ASN A 173 10.41 -14.09 11.47
C ASN A 173 11.90 -13.81 11.15
N SER A 174 12.45 -12.78 11.81
CA SER A 174 13.91 -12.56 11.95
C SER A 174 14.47 -13.19 13.23
N LEU A 175 13.60 -13.43 14.20
CA LEU A 175 13.92 -14.04 15.49
C LEU A 175 13.32 -15.44 15.57
N VAL A 176 13.93 -16.31 16.34
CA VAL A 176 13.45 -17.67 16.63
C VAL A 176 13.62 -17.96 18.11
N VAL A 177 12.82 -18.87 18.65
CA VAL A 177 13.02 -19.39 20.01
C VAL A 177 14.28 -20.23 20.03
N ASP A 178 15.17 -19.97 20.98
CA ASP A 178 16.38 -20.76 21.20
C ASP A 178 16.02 -22.12 21.83
N PRO A 179 16.23 -23.24 21.12
CA PRO A 179 15.90 -24.57 21.61
C PRO A 179 16.57 -24.93 22.93
N ASP A 180 17.79 -24.43 23.18
CA ASP A 180 18.59 -24.78 24.37
C ASP A 180 18.08 -24.08 25.64
N THR A 181 17.23 -23.08 25.50
CA THR A 181 16.68 -22.30 26.62
C THR A 181 15.23 -22.67 26.95
N LEU A 182 14.63 -23.61 26.22
CA LEU A 182 13.21 -23.90 26.35
C LEU A 182 12.89 -24.52 27.74
N PRO A 183 11.96 -23.93 28.50
CA PRO A 183 11.61 -24.44 29.84
C PRO A 183 10.84 -25.77 29.75
N ASP A 184 10.98 -26.61 30.78
CA ASP A 184 10.32 -27.93 30.86
C ASP A 184 8.79 -27.88 30.76
N CYS A 185 8.15 -26.76 31.05
CA CYS A 185 6.70 -26.62 30.93
C CYS A 185 6.21 -26.50 29.49
N LEU A 186 7.10 -26.22 28.53
CA LEU A 186 6.81 -26.13 27.11
C LEU A 186 7.30 -27.39 26.38
N GLN A 187 6.51 -27.85 25.44
CA GLN A 187 6.81 -28.98 24.56
C GLN A 187 6.84 -28.50 23.11
N VAL A 188 7.91 -28.85 22.38
CA VAL A 188 7.98 -28.64 20.94
C VAL A 188 7.09 -29.66 20.22
N THR A 189 6.26 -29.18 19.32
CA THR A 189 5.33 -30.02 18.53
C THR A 189 5.66 -30.04 17.04
N ALA A 190 6.42 -29.07 16.53
CA ALA A 190 6.95 -29.08 15.17
C ALA A 190 8.25 -28.30 15.02
N TRP A 191 9.02 -28.68 14.00
CA TRP A 191 10.31 -28.10 13.61
C TRP A 191 10.32 -27.69 12.13
N SER A 192 11.28 -26.86 11.75
CA SER A 192 11.74 -26.63 10.38
C SER A 192 13.27 -26.68 10.38
N TYR A 193 13.86 -26.93 9.22
CA TYR A 193 15.29 -27.12 9.05
C TYR A 193 15.79 -26.12 8.02
N ASP A 194 16.40 -25.04 8.52
CA ASP A 194 16.82 -23.92 7.69
C ASP A 194 18.26 -24.13 7.22
N GLN A 195 18.53 -23.82 5.96
CA GLN A 195 19.89 -23.60 5.46
C GLN A 195 20.35 -22.20 5.87
N ILE A 196 21.66 -22.03 6.14
CA ILE A 196 22.25 -20.72 6.41
C ILE A 196 21.95 -19.78 5.24
N SER A 197 21.52 -18.56 5.55
CA SER A 197 21.34 -17.52 4.53
C SER A 197 22.65 -17.27 3.78
N SER A 198 22.60 -17.28 2.44
CA SER A 198 23.74 -16.86 1.60
C SER A 198 23.96 -15.34 1.62
N ALA A 199 22.97 -14.56 2.07
CA ALA A 199 23.11 -13.11 2.19
C ALA A 199 24.08 -12.74 3.31
N PRO A 200 25.08 -11.85 3.05
CA PRO A 200 26.04 -11.44 4.05
C PRO A 200 25.35 -10.68 5.19
N ALA A 201 25.89 -10.79 6.41
CA ALA A 201 25.41 -10.00 7.54
C ALA A 201 25.44 -8.49 7.21
N PRO A 202 24.47 -7.69 7.71
CA PRO A 202 24.48 -6.25 7.51
C PRO A 202 25.80 -5.64 7.97
N ARG A 203 26.35 -4.71 7.18
CA ARG A 203 27.58 -4.02 7.56
C ARG A 203 27.25 -2.85 8.48
N PRO A 204 27.96 -2.67 9.61
CA PRO A 204 27.80 -1.47 10.42
C PRO A 204 28.08 -0.24 9.56
N GLY A 205 27.06 0.62 9.37
CA GLY A 205 27.17 1.77 8.47
C GLY A 205 28.40 2.62 8.76
N THR A 206 29.20 2.93 7.73
CA THR A 206 30.42 3.73 7.86
C THR A 206 30.09 5.20 7.71
N THR A 207 29.45 5.82 8.72
CA THR A 207 29.33 7.27 8.74
C THR A 207 30.73 7.87 8.90
N ARG A 208 31.39 8.12 7.76
CA ARG A 208 32.69 8.80 7.71
C ARG A 208 32.50 10.16 8.38
N LYS A 209 33.22 10.39 9.47
CA LYS A 209 33.72 11.74 9.79
C LYS A 209 34.56 12.17 8.60
N ARG A 210 33.95 12.78 7.58
CA ARG A 210 34.69 13.29 6.43
C ARG A 210 35.58 14.42 6.98
N SER A 211 36.89 14.19 6.91
CA SER A 211 37.91 15.15 7.31
C SER A 211 37.69 16.48 6.61
N THR A 212 37.54 17.53 7.40
CA THR A 212 37.48 18.93 6.99
C THR A 212 38.60 19.28 6.01
N ILE A 213 38.23 19.87 4.87
CA ILE A 213 39.17 20.64 4.04
C ILE A 213 39.40 22.01 4.70
N SER A 214 40.63 22.47 4.54
CA SER A 214 41.40 23.40 5.34
C SER A 214 41.00 24.89 5.30
N HIS A 215 41.23 25.52 6.46
CA HIS A 215 41.57 26.93 6.72
C HIS A 215 40.46 27.99 6.71
N LEU A 216 39.94 28.27 7.92
CA LEU A 216 39.96 29.62 8.49
C LEU A 216 40.03 29.52 10.02
N GLN A 217 40.94 30.31 10.61
CA GLN A 217 41.34 30.26 12.02
C GLN A 217 40.25 30.76 12.96
N THR A 218 40.00 30.03 14.05
CA THR A 218 39.52 30.61 15.32
C THR A 218 40.19 29.90 16.51
N PRO A 219 40.61 30.63 17.56
CA PRO A 219 41.26 30.02 18.71
C PRO A 219 40.26 29.41 19.71
N SER A 220 40.52 28.13 20.00
CA SER A 220 40.32 27.35 21.23
C SER A 220 39.10 27.61 22.14
N GLU A 221 38.32 26.54 22.34
CA GLU A 221 38.01 26.03 23.68
C GLU A 221 37.70 24.51 23.64
N HIS A 222 37.98 23.83 24.76
CA HIS A 222 38.17 22.38 24.90
C HIS A 222 36.87 21.54 24.85
N VAL A 223 36.89 20.41 24.13
CA VAL A 223 35.83 19.38 24.14
C VAL A 223 36.42 18.01 24.52
N ALA A 224 35.74 17.31 25.42
CA ALA A 224 36.05 15.95 25.91
C ALA A 224 35.64 14.84 24.89
N PRO A 225 36.23 13.63 24.94
CA PRO A 225 36.08 12.66 23.84
C PRO A 225 34.77 11.86 23.92
N LEU A 226 34.06 11.77 22.79
CA LEU A 226 32.85 10.95 22.60
C LEU A 226 33.21 9.48 22.34
N ARG A 227 32.49 8.56 23.01
CA ARG A 227 32.53 7.10 22.83
C ARG A 227 31.37 6.61 21.94
N HIS A 228 31.53 5.39 21.42
CA HIS A 228 30.72 4.61 20.49
C HIS A 228 29.18 4.77 20.51
N ARG A 229 28.63 4.63 19.30
CA ARG A 229 27.21 4.57 18.88
C ARG A 229 26.38 3.61 19.76
N ASP A 230 25.43 4.14 20.52
CA ASP A 230 24.48 3.36 21.32
C ASP A 230 23.13 3.28 20.56
N LEU A 231 22.82 2.08 20.04
CA LEU A 231 21.59 1.78 19.28
C LEU A 231 20.30 2.02 20.09
N THR A 232 20.40 2.21 21.40
CA THR A 232 19.25 2.58 22.26
C THR A 232 18.70 3.99 21.97
N SER A 233 19.53 4.89 21.42
CA SER A 233 19.16 6.28 21.07
C SER A 233 18.16 6.40 19.91
N LEU A 234 17.98 5.34 19.11
CA LEU A 234 16.94 5.30 18.06
C LEU A 234 15.54 4.99 18.63
N SER A 235 15.40 4.76 19.94
CA SER A 235 14.19 4.17 20.53
C SER A 235 13.65 4.77 21.84
N ARG A 236 14.15 5.91 22.36
CA ARG A 236 13.64 6.43 23.66
C ARG A 236 13.40 7.95 23.72
N SER A 237 12.25 8.32 24.29
CA SER A 237 12.04 9.53 25.12
C SER A 237 12.30 9.18 26.61
N PRO A 238 12.57 10.14 27.51
CA PRO A 238 13.53 9.94 28.60
C PRO A 238 12.93 9.50 29.95
N SER A 239 13.55 8.50 30.61
CA SER A 239 13.74 8.46 32.07
C SER A 239 14.71 7.35 32.53
N THR A 240 15.92 7.79 32.91
CA THR A 240 16.94 7.30 33.88
C THR A 240 16.85 5.93 34.57
N ILE A 241 17.94 5.11 34.49
CA ILE A 241 18.98 4.74 35.50
C ILE A 241 19.75 3.46 35.00
N PRO A 242 21.09 3.30 35.18
CA PRO A 242 21.92 2.32 34.45
C PRO A 242 22.25 1.03 35.23
N PHE A 243 22.68 -0.02 34.52
CA PHE A 243 23.29 -1.24 35.08
C PHE A 243 24.69 -1.53 34.56
N SER A 244 25.45 -2.18 35.43
CA SER A 244 26.89 -2.43 35.49
C SER A 244 27.42 -3.51 34.52
N SER A 245 28.72 -3.36 34.24
CA SER A 245 29.65 -4.18 33.46
C SER A 245 29.80 -5.65 33.86
N ARG A 246 30.27 -6.48 32.90
CA ARG A 246 31.38 -7.44 33.09
C ARG A 246 32.00 -7.93 31.77
N HIS A 247 33.32 -8.13 31.87
CA HIS A 247 34.34 -8.41 30.86
C HIS A 247 34.23 -9.76 30.13
N GLY A 248 34.88 -9.87 28.96
CA GLY A 248 35.53 -11.13 28.60
C GLY A 248 35.98 -11.33 27.15
N SER A 249 37.22 -10.93 26.86
CA SER A 249 38.19 -11.58 25.97
C SER A 249 38.23 -11.27 24.46
N GLU A 250 39.33 -10.60 24.15
CA GLU A 250 40.08 -10.49 22.91
C GLU A 250 40.47 -11.84 22.30
N ARG A 251 40.50 -11.92 20.96
CA ARG A 251 41.67 -12.35 20.16
C ARG A 251 41.42 -12.09 18.67
N LEU A 252 42.14 -11.12 18.13
CA LEU A 252 42.37 -10.86 16.71
C LEU A 252 43.78 -11.34 16.38
N SER A 253 43.95 -12.11 15.30
CA SER A 253 45.02 -11.95 14.29
C SER A 253 45.01 -13.14 13.34
N GLU A 254 44.73 -12.92 12.06
CA GLU A 254 45.74 -12.98 10.99
C GLU A 254 45.09 -12.78 9.61
N VAL A 255 45.62 -11.81 8.89
CA VAL A 255 45.25 -11.41 7.53
C VAL A 255 46.20 -12.14 6.59
N GLY A 256 45.66 -12.80 5.57
CA GLY A 256 46.41 -13.36 4.44
C GLY A 256 45.74 -12.95 3.13
N ASP A 257 46.58 -12.46 2.20
CA ASP A 257 46.28 -11.70 0.99
C ASP A 257 45.24 -12.29 0.02
N MET A 258 44.46 -11.39 -0.59
CA MET A 258 43.61 -11.63 -1.75
C MET A 258 44.42 -11.45 -3.06
N THR A 259 44.32 -12.43 -3.96
CA THR A 259 44.59 -12.25 -5.39
C THR A 259 43.28 -12.09 -6.17
N LEU A 260 43.24 -11.05 -7.00
CA LEU A 260 42.19 -10.79 -7.99
C LEU A 260 42.16 -11.88 -9.07
N SER A 261 40.98 -12.38 -9.44
CA SER A 261 40.74 -12.91 -10.79
C SER A 261 39.27 -12.80 -11.20
N GLU A 262 39.09 -12.73 -12.51
CA GLU A 262 38.02 -12.10 -13.28
C GLU A 262 36.76 -12.96 -13.49
N ALA A 263 35.71 -12.24 -13.89
CA ALA A 263 34.43 -12.61 -14.50
C ALA A 263 34.27 -14.01 -15.16
N THR A 264 33.12 -14.62 -14.83
CA THR A 264 32.13 -15.32 -15.68
C THR A 264 32.57 -16.45 -16.63
N SER A 265 32.07 -17.66 -16.35
CA SER A 265 31.44 -18.50 -17.38
C SER A 265 30.22 -19.23 -16.80
N ILE A 266 29.12 -19.10 -17.52
CA ILE A 266 27.88 -19.86 -17.39
C ILE A 266 28.17 -21.24 -17.99
N ASP A 267 28.08 -22.29 -17.19
CA ASP A 267 27.72 -23.65 -17.59
C ASP A 267 27.72 -24.52 -16.31
N ASP A 268 26.53 -24.94 -15.88
CA ASP A 268 26.21 -26.17 -15.12
C ASP A 268 24.90 -25.98 -14.33
N ILE A 269 23.78 -26.08 -15.05
CA ILE A 269 22.49 -26.47 -14.45
C ILE A 269 21.93 -27.58 -15.33
N ALA A 270 22.27 -28.82 -14.98
CA ALA A 270 21.53 -30.00 -15.37
C ALA A 270 21.53 -31.00 -14.19
N GLU A 271 20.36 -31.56 -13.97
CA GLU A 271 19.93 -32.45 -12.89
C GLU A 271 20.92 -33.55 -12.47
N ALA A 272 21.09 -33.74 -11.16
CA ALA A 272 21.46 -35.04 -10.59
C ALA A 272 21.00 -35.16 -9.13
N ASP A 273 19.85 -35.79 -8.93
CA ASP A 273 19.64 -36.65 -7.76
C ASP A 273 20.77 -37.70 -7.72
N SER A 274 21.29 -37.97 -6.52
CA SER A 274 22.30 -38.98 -6.17
C SER A 274 23.79 -38.63 -6.32
N ALA A 275 24.32 -37.87 -5.36
CA ALA A 275 25.55 -38.20 -4.64
C ALA A 275 25.68 -37.26 -3.42
N SER A 276 26.05 -37.82 -2.28
CA SER A 276 26.26 -37.12 -1.02
C SER A 276 27.37 -36.07 -1.13
N ASP A 277 26.99 -34.81 -1.27
CA ASP A 277 27.86 -33.65 -1.10
C ASP A 277 27.99 -33.30 0.41
N PRO A 278 29.10 -32.73 0.89
CA PRO A 278 29.44 -32.68 2.31
C PRO A 278 28.54 -31.70 3.07
N GLU A 279 27.81 -32.21 4.06
CA GLU A 279 27.05 -31.54 5.13
C GLU A 279 26.78 -30.03 4.95
N LEU A 280 25.74 -29.69 4.18
CA LEU A 280 25.03 -28.42 4.38
C LEU A 280 24.45 -28.45 5.80
N THR A 281 25.11 -27.78 6.73
CA THR A 281 24.69 -27.66 8.12
C THR A 281 23.30 -27.04 8.19
N SER A 282 22.30 -27.86 8.53
CA SER A 282 20.92 -27.44 8.66
C SER A 282 20.62 -27.07 10.12
N TYR A 283 20.04 -25.90 10.33
CA TYR A 283 19.74 -25.36 11.65
C TYR A 283 18.28 -25.66 12.02
N PRO A 284 18.03 -26.35 13.14
CA PRO A 284 16.68 -26.63 13.60
C PRO A 284 16.03 -25.35 14.11
N VAL A 285 14.79 -25.11 13.68
CA VAL A 285 13.94 -24.00 14.14
C VAL A 285 12.67 -24.56 14.73
N ILE A 286 12.32 -24.14 15.95
CA ILE A 286 11.06 -24.47 16.59
C ILE A 286 9.92 -23.79 15.82
N MET A 287 8.99 -24.57 15.30
CA MET A 287 7.85 -24.07 14.51
C MET A 287 6.54 -24.07 15.28
N ALA A 288 6.40 -24.93 16.28
CA ALA A 288 5.23 -24.96 17.15
C ALA A 288 5.55 -25.41 18.57
N LEU A 289 4.89 -24.76 19.54
CA LEU A 289 5.01 -25.01 20.97
C LEU A 289 3.64 -25.28 21.58
N GLN A 290 3.61 -26.13 22.60
CA GLN A 290 2.44 -26.41 23.43
C GLN A 290 2.86 -26.40 24.91
N HIS A 291 2.10 -25.70 25.75
CA HIS A 291 2.29 -25.79 27.19
C HIS A 291 1.71 -27.11 27.71
N LYS A 292 2.45 -27.80 28.59
CA LYS A 292 2.08 -29.15 29.07
C LYS A 292 0.79 -29.18 29.91
N THR A 293 0.56 -28.13 30.73
CA THR A 293 -0.62 -28.05 31.63
C THR A 293 -1.64 -26.97 31.27
N LEU A 294 -1.22 -25.82 30.74
CA LEU A 294 -2.10 -24.73 30.31
C LEU A 294 -2.58 -24.95 28.86
N PRO A 295 -3.78 -24.50 28.49
CA PRO A 295 -4.30 -24.57 27.12
C PRO A 295 -3.66 -23.51 26.20
N PHE A 296 -2.32 -23.43 26.22
CA PHE A 296 -1.55 -22.45 25.47
C PHE A 296 -0.79 -23.16 24.34
N HIS A 297 -0.96 -22.65 23.14
CA HIS A 297 -0.32 -23.12 21.93
C HIS A 297 0.32 -21.94 21.21
N GLY A 298 1.41 -22.19 20.49
CA GLY A 298 2.03 -21.15 19.67
C GLY A 298 2.60 -21.70 18.38
N VAL A 299 2.49 -20.96 17.28
CA VAL A 299 3.10 -21.27 15.97
C VAL A 299 4.00 -20.13 15.51
N GLN A 300 5.21 -20.45 15.05
CA GLN A 300 6.20 -19.45 14.58
C GLN A 300 5.86 -18.87 13.20
N PHE A 301 5.09 -19.61 12.41
CA PHE A 301 4.64 -19.24 11.08
C PHE A 301 3.27 -18.54 11.12
N HIS A 302 2.83 -18.04 9.97
CA HIS A 302 1.59 -17.31 9.81
C HIS A 302 0.53 -18.20 9.16
N PRO A 303 -0.33 -18.88 9.95
CA PRO A 303 -1.39 -19.73 9.41
C PRO A 303 -2.35 -18.94 8.51
N GLU A 304 -2.45 -17.63 8.68
CA GLU A 304 -3.35 -16.74 7.94
C GLU A 304 -2.82 -16.24 6.60
N SER A 305 -1.53 -16.45 6.32
CA SER A 305 -0.93 -16.12 5.02
C SER A 305 -1.59 -16.93 3.91
N ILE A 306 -1.78 -16.33 2.74
CA ILE A 306 -2.50 -16.97 1.62
C ILE A 306 -1.78 -18.22 1.09
N GLU A 307 -0.46 -18.31 1.25
CA GLU A 307 0.35 -19.48 0.86
C GLU A 307 0.58 -20.48 2.01
N SER A 308 -0.08 -20.33 3.17
CA SER A 308 -0.09 -21.33 4.25
C SER A 308 -1.27 -22.29 4.07
N ASN A 309 -1.02 -23.50 3.54
CA ASN A 309 -2.09 -24.39 3.07
C ASN A 309 -3.00 -25.00 4.17
N TRP A 310 -2.60 -24.92 5.45
CA TRP A 310 -3.27 -25.62 6.55
C TRP A 310 -3.80 -24.69 7.65
N GLY A 311 -3.84 -23.37 7.39
CA GLY A 311 -4.28 -22.37 8.36
C GLY A 311 -5.66 -22.62 8.96
N HIS A 312 -6.65 -22.96 8.14
CA HIS A 312 -8.02 -23.24 8.59
C HIS A 312 -8.09 -24.49 9.48
N THR A 313 -7.29 -25.52 9.20
CA THR A 313 -7.21 -26.73 10.04
C THR A 313 -6.65 -26.37 11.42
N ILE A 314 -5.57 -25.59 11.46
CA ILE A 314 -4.94 -25.11 12.70
C ILE A 314 -5.93 -24.26 13.52
N MET A 315 -6.64 -23.33 12.88
CA MET A 315 -7.66 -22.52 13.54
C MET A 315 -8.82 -23.38 14.06
N SER A 316 -9.27 -24.37 13.28
CA SER A 316 -10.31 -25.31 13.73
C SER A 316 -9.86 -26.10 14.96
N ASN A 317 -8.63 -26.61 14.97
CA ASN A 317 -8.07 -27.34 16.11
C ASN A 317 -7.95 -26.45 17.35
N PHE A 318 -7.64 -25.16 17.19
CA PHE A 318 -7.68 -24.20 18.29
C PHE A 318 -9.09 -24.02 18.83
N LEU A 319 -10.09 -23.82 17.97
CA LEU A 319 -11.49 -23.69 18.41
C LEU A 319 -12.00 -24.97 19.10
N ASP A 320 -11.55 -26.14 18.67
CA ASP A 320 -11.85 -27.41 19.34
C ASP A 320 -11.16 -27.51 20.71
N THR A 321 -9.93 -27.00 20.84
CA THR A 321 -9.25 -26.85 22.14
C THR A 321 -10.04 -25.94 23.07
N VAL A 322 -10.57 -24.83 22.55
CA VAL A 322 -11.44 -23.93 23.32
C VAL A 322 -12.69 -24.65 23.80
N ARG A 323 -13.34 -25.42 22.92
CA ARG A 323 -14.52 -26.21 23.28
C ARG A 323 -14.19 -27.22 24.39
N GLN A 324 -13.15 -28.03 24.21
CA GLN A 324 -12.74 -29.05 25.17
C GLN A 324 -12.40 -28.45 26.54
N TYR A 325 -11.68 -27.32 26.55
CA TYR A 325 -11.34 -26.60 27.79
C TYR A 325 -12.59 -26.23 28.59
N TRP A 326 -13.59 -25.63 27.94
CA TRP A 326 -14.81 -25.22 28.62
C TRP A 326 -15.70 -26.41 29.00
N GLU A 327 -15.75 -27.47 28.18
CA GLU A 327 -16.47 -28.71 28.50
C GLU A 327 -15.90 -29.41 29.73
N GLN A 328 -14.56 -29.49 29.86
CA GLN A 328 -13.91 -30.03 31.05
C GLN A 328 -14.24 -29.19 32.29
N ARG A 329 -14.25 -27.85 32.18
CA ARG A 329 -14.64 -26.97 33.30
C ARG A 329 -16.13 -27.08 33.64
N ALA A 330 -16.99 -27.41 32.69
CA ALA A 330 -18.40 -27.69 32.94
C ALA A 330 -18.63 -28.94 33.81
N LEU A 331 -17.65 -29.85 33.85
CA LEU A 331 -17.64 -31.06 34.69
C LEU A 331 -16.87 -30.86 36.02
N HIS A 332 -16.38 -29.65 36.28
CA HIS A 332 -15.57 -29.36 37.47
C HIS A 332 -16.39 -29.50 38.77
N GLN A 333 -15.74 -29.93 39.86
CA GLN A 333 -16.40 -30.15 41.15
C GLN A 333 -16.98 -28.87 41.77
N ASP A 334 -16.35 -27.71 41.50
CA ASP A 334 -16.89 -26.40 41.89
C ASP A 334 -18.12 -26.03 41.06
N ALA A 335 -19.28 -25.99 41.70
CA ALA A 335 -20.57 -25.72 41.07
C ALA A 335 -20.64 -24.36 40.37
N LYS A 336 -19.94 -23.34 40.89
CA LYS A 336 -19.92 -22.00 40.30
C LYS A 336 -19.16 -21.99 38.97
N THR A 337 -17.95 -22.56 38.96
CA THR A 337 -17.14 -22.74 37.74
C THR A 337 -17.88 -23.59 36.70
N ALA A 338 -18.50 -24.70 37.13
CA ALA A 338 -19.26 -25.57 36.23
C ALA A 338 -20.51 -24.89 35.64
N ALA A 339 -21.20 -24.06 36.41
CA ALA A 339 -22.35 -23.28 35.92
C ALA A 339 -21.90 -22.20 34.91
N GLU A 340 -20.81 -21.48 35.19
CA GLU A 340 -20.27 -20.47 34.27
C GLU A 340 -19.87 -21.09 32.93
N ALA A 341 -19.14 -22.20 32.96
CA ALA A 341 -18.69 -22.89 31.75
C ALA A 341 -19.87 -23.38 30.88
N ARG A 342 -20.90 -23.97 31.49
CA ARG A 342 -22.13 -24.37 30.78
C ARG A 342 -22.85 -23.19 30.14
N ASN A 343 -22.90 -22.04 30.82
CA ASN A 343 -23.52 -20.83 30.29
C ASN A 343 -22.75 -20.27 29.09
N ARG A 344 -21.40 -20.31 29.12
CA ARG A 344 -20.55 -19.89 28.00
C ARG A 344 -20.73 -20.80 26.78
N ILE A 345 -20.68 -22.12 26.96
CA ILE A 345 -20.88 -23.06 25.84
C ILE A 345 -22.26 -22.85 25.21
N LYS A 346 -23.30 -22.70 26.04
CA LYS A 346 -24.67 -22.44 25.55
C LYS A 346 -24.78 -21.13 24.78
N SER A 347 -24.01 -20.09 25.15
CA SER A 347 -24.05 -18.81 24.44
C SER A 347 -23.45 -18.87 23.04
N TRP A 348 -22.56 -19.84 22.77
CA TRP A 348 -21.95 -20.01 21.45
C TRP A 348 -22.98 -20.39 20.38
N GLU A 349 -24.05 -21.08 20.75
CA GLU A 349 -25.15 -21.42 19.83
C GLU A 349 -26.09 -20.23 19.57
N SER A 350 -26.29 -19.39 20.59
CA SER A 350 -27.28 -18.30 20.58
C SER A 350 -26.95 -17.17 19.61
N ALA A 351 -27.79 -16.95 18.60
CA ALA A 351 -27.62 -15.88 17.62
C ALA A 351 -27.51 -14.46 18.23
N ASP A 352 -28.06 -14.26 19.43
CA ASP A 352 -28.12 -12.96 20.13
C ASP A 352 -26.95 -12.72 21.09
N SER A 353 -26.05 -13.69 21.26
CA SER A 353 -24.87 -13.51 22.12
C SER A 353 -23.84 -12.61 21.43
N THR A 354 -23.75 -11.36 21.88
CA THR A 354 -22.78 -10.35 21.41
C THR A 354 -21.79 -9.95 22.51
N LEU A 355 -20.70 -9.31 22.12
CA LEU A 355 -19.84 -8.57 23.03
C LEU A 355 -20.56 -7.33 23.59
N PRO A 356 -20.23 -6.88 24.82
CA PRO A 356 -20.74 -5.62 25.36
C PRO A 356 -20.36 -4.42 24.50
N THR A 357 -21.19 -3.38 24.53
CA THR A 357 -21.02 -2.16 23.72
C THR A 357 -19.66 -1.50 23.92
N HIS A 358 -19.08 -1.48 25.13
CA HIS A 358 -17.77 -0.87 25.34
C HIS A 358 -16.63 -1.63 24.64
N LEU A 359 -16.72 -2.96 24.52
CA LEU A 359 -15.75 -3.77 23.77
C LEU A 359 -15.98 -3.66 22.27
N GLN A 360 -17.24 -3.61 21.83
CA GLN A 360 -17.58 -3.35 20.43
C GLN A 360 -17.03 -2.01 19.99
N LEU A 361 -17.28 -0.93 20.73
CA LEU A 361 -16.76 0.41 20.45
C LEU A 361 -15.22 0.47 20.50
N ALA A 362 -14.58 -0.33 21.36
CA ALA A 362 -13.12 -0.41 21.42
C ALA A 362 -12.56 -1.13 20.18
N GLY A 363 -13.12 -2.28 19.80
CA GLY A 363 -12.67 -3.05 18.63
C GLY A 363 -13.03 -2.40 17.29
N GLU A 364 -14.15 -1.67 17.25
CA GLU A 364 -14.53 -0.83 16.11
C GLU A 364 -13.45 0.21 15.78
N ARG A 365 -12.64 0.66 16.74
CA ARG A 365 -11.52 1.57 16.41
C ARG A 365 -10.45 0.89 15.55
N CYS A 366 -10.42 -0.44 15.51
CA CYS A 366 -9.39 -1.24 14.83
C CYS A 366 -9.91 -1.96 13.59
N LEU A 367 -11.16 -2.42 13.61
CA LEU A 367 -11.90 -2.90 12.42
C LEU A 367 -12.63 -1.76 11.69
N ALA A 368 -12.35 -0.54 12.13
CA ALA A 368 -12.81 0.74 11.64
C ALA A 368 -14.34 0.87 11.47
N SER A 369 -14.90 1.36 12.59
CA SER A 369 -16.13 2.08 12.91
C SER A 369 -17.37 1.91 12.04
N SER A 370 -18.38 1.32 12.67
CA SER A 370 -19.83 1.48 12.52
C SER A 370 -20.33 2.89 12.89
N GLY A 371 -19.48 3.92 12.77
CA GLY A 371 -19.73 5.23 13.35
C GLY A 371 -20.94 5.91 12.72
N LEU A 372 -22.13 5.69 13.33
CA LEU A 372 -23.39 6.45 13.25
C LEU A 372 -23.62 7.26 11.97
N MET A 373 -23.24 6.74 10.80
CA MET A 373 -23.88 7.14 9.57
C MET A 373 -25.14 6.29 9.53
N PRO A 374 -26.34 6.90 9.61
CA PRO A 374 -27.57 6.14 9.53
C PRO A 374 -27.46 5.21 8.33
N ALA A 375 -27.85 3.95 8.52
CA ALA A 375 -27.86 2.94 7.46
C ALA A 375 -28.28 3.63 6.15
N ARG A 376 -27.52 3.42 5.06
CA ARG A 376 -27.76 3.98 3.71
C ARG A 376 -29.12 3.55 3.09
N SER A 377 -30.10 3.24 3.92
CA SER A 377 -31.53 3.20 3.66
C SER A 377 -32.05 4.62 3.41
N THR A 378 -31.86 5.10 2.17
CA THR A 378 -32.90 5.78 1.37
C THR A 378 -32.33 6.13 -0.02
N ARG A 379 -31.81 5.16 -0.78
CA ARG A 379 -31.49 5.36 -2.22
C ARG A 379 -32.73 5.74 -3.06
N HIS A 380 -33.94 5.45 -2.57
CA HIS A 380 -35.18 5.61 -3.34
C HIS A 380 -36.06 6.82 -2.97
N ARG A 381 -35.76 7.62 -1.94
CA ARG A 381 -36.69 8.68 -1.48
C ARG A 381 -36.34 10.12 -1.88
N MET A 382 -35.20 10.38 -2.54
CA MET A 382 -34.80 11.75 -2.93
C MET A 382 -34.56 11.99 -4.43
N LEU A 383 -34.68 10.98 -5.30
CA LEU A 383 -34.42 11.12 -6.74
C LEU A 383 -35.32 12.19 -7.40
N ASP A 384 -36.57 12.34 -6.95
CA ASP A 384 -37.52 13.30 -7.51
C ASP A 384 -37.11 14.79 -7.31
N ASN A 385 -36.16 15.08 -6.41
CA ASN A 385 -35.71 16.44 -6.05
C ASN A 385 -34.18 16.65 -6.13
N ALA A 386 -33.44 15.80 -6.85
CA ALA A 386 -31.99 15.97 -6.99
C ALA A 386 -31.65 17.30 -7.72
N PRO A 387 -30.81 18.18 -7.14
CA PRO A 387 -30.49 19.48 -7.74
C PRO A 387 -29.61 19.37 -8.98
N PHE A 388 -28.95 18.24 -9.20
CA PHE A 388 -28.09 18.05 -10.37
C PHE A 388 -28.53 16.87 -11.20
N THR A 389 -28.30 16.96 -12.51
CA THR A 389 -28.47 15.85 -13.45
C THR A 389 -27.17 15.58 -14.18
N LEU A 390 -26.80 14.32 -14.27
CA LEU A 390 -25.68 13.87 -15.09
C LEU A 390 -26.19 13.56 -16.50
N LEU A 391 -25.73 14.33 -17.49
CA LEU A 391 -25.99 14.06 -18.89
C LEU A 391 -24.84 13.24 -19.49
N ALA A 392 -25.18 12.41 -20.48
CA ALA A 392 -24.22 11.67 -21.29
C ALA A 392 -24.62 11.72 -22.77
N GLN A 393 -23.65 11.83 -23.67
CA GLN A 393 -23.86 11.76 -25.11
C GLN A 393 -22.74 10.95 -25.76
N ARG A 394 -23.11 9.96 -26.57
CA ARG A 394 -22.16 9.06 -27.26
C ARG A 394 -21.97 9.48 -28.71
N SER A 395 -20.75 9.37 -29.23
CA SER A 395 -20.44 9.57 -30.65
C SER A 395 -20.85 8.38 -31.51
N SER A 396 -20.94 8.59 -32.83
CA SER A 396 -20.88 7.48 -33.78
C SER A 396 -19.55 6.73 -33.66
N VAL A 397 -19.54 5.45 -34.03
CA VAL A 397 -18.31 4.63 -34.11
C VAL A 397 -17.38 5.21 -35.17
N LEU A 398 -16.11 5.40 -34.84
CA LEU A 398 -15.10 5.86 -35.80
C LEU A 398 -14.75 4.72 -36.77
N SER A 399 -14.82 4.96 -38.08
CA SER A 399 -14.56 3.96 -39.12
C SER A 399 -13.07 3.66 -39.36
N SER A 400 -12.15 4.50 -38.87
CA SER A 400 -10.70 4.26 -38.91
C SER A 400 -10.02 4.80 -37.65
N VAL A 401 -9.22 3.95 -36.99
CA VAL A 401 -8.44 4.29 -35.79
C VAL A 401 -7.08 4.92 -36.17
N SER A 402 -6.65 4.80 -37.43
CA SER A 402 -5.31 5.20 -37.88
C SER A 402 -5.05 6.71 -37.84
N SER A 403 -6.09 7.53 -37.69
CA SER A 403 -6.01 9.00 -37.63
C SER A 403 -6.20 9.58 -36.22
N LEU A 404 -6.34 8.76 -35.18
CA LEU A 404 -6.63 9.23 -33.83
C LEU A 404 -5.37 9.83 -33.17
N ASN A 405 -5.34 11.17 -33.02
CA ASN A 405 -4.28 11.88 -32.31
C ASN A 405 -4.83 12.50 -31.00
N MET A 406 -4.75 11.75 -29.91
CA MET A 406 -5.21 12.19 -28.59
C MET A 406 -4.48 13.42 -28.07
N THR A 407 -3.17 13.54 -28.36
CA THR A 407 -2.37 14.71 -28.00
C THR A 407 -2.95 15.97 -28.64
N ARG A 408 -3.25 15.93 -29.94
CA ARG A 408 -3.85 17.06 -30.67
C ARG A 408 -5.24 17.42 -30.15
N ILE A 409 -6.06 16.42 -29.85
CA ILE A 409 -7.41 16.63 -29.28
C ILE A 409 -7.31 17.35 -27.94
N PHE A 410 -6.46 16.87 -27.03
CA PHE A 410 -6.28 17.47 -25.72
C PHE A 410 -5.72 18.90 -25.82
N ASP A 411 -4.71 19.10 -26.67
CA ASP A 411 -4.03 20.39 -26.91
C ASP A 411 -5.01 21.48 -27.35
N GLN A 412 -5.92 21.15 -28.27
CA GLN A 412 -6.84 22.10 -28.88
C GLN A 412 -8.13 22.32 -28.07
N LEU A 413 -8.63 21.27 -27.40
CA LEU A 413 -9.96 21.32 -26.78
C LEU A 413 -9.95 21.44 -25.25
N PHE A 414 -8.88 21.01 -24.56
CA PHE A 414 -8.89 20.86 -23.10
C PHE A 414 -7.79 21.64 -22.39
N ARG A 415 -6.55 21.63 -22.90
CA ARG A 415 -5.38 22.18 -22.19
C ARG A 415 -5.57 23.62 -21.68
N HIS A 416 -6.20 24.47 -22.49
CA HIS A 416 -6.43 25.89 -22.18
C HIS A 416 -7.91 26.24 -21.97
N SER A 417 -8.76 25.22 -21.79
CA SER A 417 -10.22 25.39 -21.70
C SER A 417 -10.69 25.94 -20.35
N SER A 418 -9.87 25.83 -19.30
CA SER A 418 -10.19 26.30 -17.96
C SER A 418 -9.02 27.02 -17.30
N PRO A 419 -9.27 28.18 -16.64
CA PRO A 419 -8.28 28.82 -15.78
C PRO A 419 -7.88 27.96 -14.58
N ALA A 420 -8.77 27.08 -14.10
CA ALA A 420 -8.55 26.26 -12.90
C ALA A 420 -7.51 25.14 -13.09
N GLY A 421 -7.19 24.78 -14.33
CA GLY A 421 -6.23 23.71 -14.63
C GLY A 421 -6.60 22.94 -15.89
N ALA A 422 -5.97 21.78 -16.07
CA ALA A 422 -6.28 20.84 -17.15
C ALA A 422 -6.03 19.40 -16.70
N VAL A 423 -6.86 18.48 -17.20
CA VAL A 423 -6.85 17.07 -16.77
C VAL A 423 -6.87 16.14 -17.97
N TRP A 424 -5.83 15.34 -18.13
CA TRP A 424 -5.80 14.18 -19.02
C TRP A 424 -5.41 12.94 -18.23
N LEU A 425 -6.34 12.02 -18.05
CA LEU A 425 -6.09 10.69 -17.48
C LEU A 425 -6.06 9.70 -18.63
N ASP A 426 -4.95 9.01 -18.82
CA ASP A 426 -4.68 8.34 -20.09
C ASP A 426 -4.23 6.90 -19.92
N SER A 427 -4.87 6.02 -20.69
CA SER A 427 -4.41 4.66 -20.88
C SER A 427 -3.59 4.57 -22.16
N ALA A 428 -2.34 5.02 -22.09
CA ALA A 428 -1.44 5.11 -23.24
C ALA A 428 -1.02 3.74 -23.81
N ARG A 429 -1.24 2.65 -23.06
CA ARG A 429 -0.80 1.29 -23.39
C ARG A 429 -1.95 0.42 -23.87
N LEU A 430 -2.43 0.62 -25.10
CA LEU A 430 -3.68 0.04 -25.64
C LEU A 430 -3.80 -1.50 -25.55
N LYS A 431 -2.69 -2.24 -25.62
CA LYS A 431 -2.68 -3.71 -25.55
C LYS A 431 -2.78 -4.26 -24.12
N ASP A 432 -2.80 -3.38 -23.13
CA ASP A 432 -2.92 -3.74 -21.72
C ASP A 432 -4.40 -3.93 -21.35
N PRO A 433 -4.79 -5.04 -20.69
CA PRO A 433 -6.18 -5.28 -20.29
C PRO A 433 -6.76 -4.20 -19.37
N HIS A 434 -5.92 -3.37 -18.74
CA HIS A 434 -6.34 -2.27 -17.89
C HIS A 434 -6.50 -0.93 -18.62
N SER A 435 -6.12 -0.87 -19.91
CA SER A 435 -6.04 0.37 -20.68
C SER A 435 -7.29 0.71 -21.49
N ARG A 436 -8.49 0.38 -21.00
CA ARG A 436 -9.72 0.53 -21.82
C ARG A 436 -10.12 2.00 -22.06
N TYR A 437 -9.83 2.90 -21.13
CA TYR A 437 -10.37 4.27 -21.18
C TYR A 437 -9.31 5.34 -21.04
N SER A 438 -9.47 6.41 -21.83
CA SER A 438 -8.80 7.68 -21.57
C SER A 438 -9.84 8.78 -21.35
N PHE A 439 -9.55 9.70 -20.43
CA PHE A 439 -10.43 10.78 -20.02
C PHE A 439 -9.75 12.14 -20.20
N MET A 440 -10.45 13.09 -20.80
CA MET A 440 -10.05 14.49 -20.87
C MET A 440 -11.14 15.31 -20.18
N ALA A 441 -10.77 16.19 -19.26
CA ALA A 441 -11.74 16.88 -18.43
C ALA A 441 -11.46 18.37 -18.28
N ILE A 442 -12.54 19.14 -18.12
CA ILE A 442 -12.51 20.58 -17.91
C ILE A 442 -12.81 20.85 -16.43
N PRO A 443 -11.80 21.25 -15.63
CA PRO A 443 -12.02 21.56 -14.23
C PRO A 443 -12.72 22.91 -14.05
N SER A 444 -13.62 23.01 -13.08
CA SER A 444 -14.31 24.26 -12.72
C SER A 444 -13.65 24.99 -11.56
N PHE A 445 -13.08 24.25 -10.61
CA PHE A 445 -12.34 24.77 -9.46
C PHE A 445 -11.40 23.68 -8.91
N VAL A 446 -10.49 24.05 -8.02
CA VAL A 446 -9.56 23.14 -7.34
C VAL A 446 -9.73 23.25 -5.84
N LEU A 447 -9.70 22.12 -5.14
CA LEU A 447 -9.55 22.02 -3.70
C LEU A 447 -8.10 21.70 -3.37
N SER A 448 -7.42 22.59 -2.64
CA SER A 448 -6.01 22.43 -2.25
C SER A 448 -5.89 22.38 -0.74
N TYR A 449 -5.20 21.36 -0.22
CA TYR A 449 -5.08 21.07 1.20
C TYR A 449 -3.64 20.99 1.68
N LYS A 450 -3.38 21.58 2.84
CA LYS A 450 -2.08 21.51 3.52
C LYS A 450 -2.24 20.96 4.93
N ASN A 451 -1.68 19.78 5.18
CA ASN A 451 -1.71 19.04 6.45
C ASN A 451 -0.98 19.76 7.59
N ALA A 452 0.03 20.58 7.26
CA ALA A 452 0.77 21.36 8.25
C ALA A 452 -0.10 22.44 8.91
N SER A 453 -0.84 23.22 8.11
CA SER A 453 -1.75 24.26 8.59
C SER A 453 -3.16 23.75 8.90
N GLY A 454 -3.52 22.55 8.42
CA GLY A 454 -4.89 22.07 8.43
C GLY A 454 -5.83 22.90 7.56
N GLY A 455 -5.30 23.73 6.66
CA GLY A 455 -6.08 24.61 5.79
C GLY A 455 -6.54 23.90 4.53
N LEU A 456 -7.83 24.04 4.21
CA LEU A 456 -8.42 23.68 2.93
C LEU A 456 -8.84 24.96 2.21
N ALA A 457 -8.50 25.08 0.93
CA ALA A 457 -8.87 26.22 0.12
C ALA A 457 -9.47 25.78 -1.21
N ALA A 458 -10.43 26.55 -1.72
CA ALA A 458 -10.90 26.47 -3.09
C ALA A 458 -10.27 27.56 -3.94
N SER A 459 -9.95 27.25 -5.20
CA SER A 459 -9.48 28.24 -6.18
C SER A 459 -10.15 28.02 -7.54
N GLY A 460 -10.35 29.11 -8.27
CA GLY A 460 -10.79 29.08 -9.68
C GLY A 460 -9.64 29.29 -10.67
N ASP A 461 -8.48 29.75 -10.19
CA ASP A 461 -7.26 30.03 -10.94
C ASP A 461 -6.05 30.22 -10.00
N ASP A 462 -4.95 30.71 -10.56
CA ASP A 462 -3.65 30.91 -9.90
C ASP A 462 -3.60 32.16 -8.99
N CYS A 463 -4.63 33.02 -9.01
CA CYS A 463 -4.56 34.35 -8.41
C CYS A 463 -5.30 34.47 -7.08
N PHE A 464 -6.37 33.70 -6.89
CA PHE A 464 -7.26 33.89 -5.74
C PHE A 464 -7.70 32.56 -5.13
N THR A 465 -7.65 32.49 -3.80
CA THR A 465 -8.11 31.35 -3.01
C THR A 465 -9.18 31.77 -2.01
N ALA A 466 -10.22 30.95 -1.86
CA ALA A 466 -11.23 31.07 -0.82
C ALA A 466 -11.00 29.96 0.22
N GLN A 467 -10.78 30.34 1.48
CA GLN A 467 -10.58 29.37 2.56
C GLN A 467 -11.90 28.66 2.90
N ILE A 468 -11.82 27.35 3.13
CA ILE A 468 -12.93 26.51 3.55
C ILE A 468 -12.71 26.15 5.02
N PRO A 469 -13.53 26.67 5.95
CA PRO A 469 -13.38 26.35 7.36
C PRO A 469 -13.87 24.92 7.63
N PHE A 470 -13.08 24.10 8.33
CA PHE A 470 -13.58 22.85 8.90
C PHE A 470 -14.56 23.17 10.04
N THR A 471 -15.83 23.39 9.70
CA THR A 471 -16.88 23.56 10.72
C THR A 471 -17.30 22.17 11.23
N GLY A 472 -16.63 21.71 12.29
CA GLY A 472 -16.88 20.41 12.92
C GLY A 472 -16.09 20.26 14.22
N THR A 473 -16.36 19.22 15.01
CA THR A 473 -15.59 18.89 16.22
C THR A 473 -14.07 18.89 15.94
N SER A 474 -13.22 19.05 16.96
CA SER A 474 -11.76 19.26 16.87
C SER A 474 -10.93 18.16 16.17
N LYS A 475 -11.55 17.24 15.41
CA LYS A 475 -10.95 16.08 14.75
C LYS A 475 -11.26 15.96 13.24
N THR A 476 -11.90 16.93 12.62
CA THR A 476 -12.21 16.85 11.17
C THR A 476 -10.92 16.86 10.35
N THR A 477 -10.72 15.84 9.51
CA THR A 477 -9.57 15.70 8.59
C THR A 477 -10.01 15.90 7.14
N LEU A 478 -9.06 16.10 6.21
CA LEU A 478 -9.41 16.14 4.78
C LEU A 478 -10.09 14.83 4.35
N TRP A 479 -9.62 13.69 4.85
CA TRP A 479 -10.21 12.39 4.52
C TRP A 479 -11.69 12.31 4.92
N SER A 480 -12.03 12.66 6.16
CA SER A 480 -13.43 12.66 6.61
C SER A 480 -14.28 13.69 5.86
N PHE A 481 -13.68 14.85 5.53
CA PHE A 481 -14.36 15.89 4.75
C PHE A 481 -14.70 15.41 3.33
N MET A 482 -13.73 14.81 2.65
CA MET A 482 -13.91 14.30 1.29
C MET A 482 -14.84 13.09 1.25
N ASP A 483 -14.84 12.23 2.28
CA ASP A 483 -15.77 11.10 2.39
C ASP A 483 -17.22 11.58 2.53
N GLU A 484 -17.48 12.52 3.44
CA GLU A 484 -18.81 13.12 3.61
C GLU A 484 -19.23 13.94 2.37
N LEU A 485 -18.31 14.70 1.77
CA LEU A 485 -18.57 15.43 0.52
C LEU A 485 -18.98 14.49 -0.62
N GLN A 486 -18.29 13.36 -0.76
CA GLN A 486 -18.59 12.37 -1.78
C GLN A 486 -19.96 11.72 -1.57
N VAL A 487 -20.32 11.41 -0.31
CA VAL A 487 -21.66 10.90 0.04
C VAL A 487 -22.74 11.92 -0.28
N GLN A 488 -22.50 13.20 0.05
CA GLN A 488 -23.43 14.28 -0.29
C GLN A 488 -23.60 14.42 -1.81
N LEU A 489 -22.50 14.45 -2.59
CA LEU A 489 -22.56 14.52 -4.05
C LEU A 489 -23.37 13.36 -4.65
N GLN A 490 -23.14 12.13 -4.22
CA GLN A 490 -23.91 10.97 -4.69
C GLN A 490 -25.41 11.11 -4.44
N SER A 491 -25.81 11.73 -3.32
CA SER A 491 -27.22 11.92 -2.98
C SER A 491 -27.89 13.07 -3.74
N LEU A 492 -27.12 13.97 -4.33
CA LEU A 492 -27.59 15.19 -4.98
C LEU A 492 -27.66 15.09 -6.51
N ILE A 493 -27.25 13.96 -7.09
CA ILE A 493 -27.11 13.78 -8.54
C ILE A 493 -28.07 12.70 -9.03
N ASP A 494 -28.92 13.07 -9.98
CA ASP A 494 -29.71 12.14 -10.79
C ASP A 494 -28.85 11.64 -11.96
N SER A 495 -28.60 10.33 -12.00
CA SER A 495 -27.80 9.65 -13.03
C SER A 495 -28.62 8.78 -13.98
N GLU A 496 -29.95 8.84 -13.94
CA GLU A 496 -30.82 7.99 -14.75
C GLU A 496 -30.61 8.24 -16.25
N ALA A 497 -30.56 9.52 -16.66
CA ALA A 497 -30.34 9.91 -18.05
C ALA A 497 -29.01 9.37 -18.61
N ALA A 498 -27.92 9.49 -17.86
CA ALA A 498 -26.63 8.94 -18.26
C ALA A 498 -26.63 7.40 -18.30
N SER A 499 -27.32 6.75 -17.36
CA SER A 499 -27.39 5.29 -17.28
C SER A 499 -28.06 4.66 -18.50
N LEU A 500 -28.99 5.36 -19.15
CA LEU A 500 -29.62 4.91 -20.40
C LEU A 500 -28.66 4.90 -21.60
N ILE A 501 -27.59 5.69 -21.56
CA ILE A 501 -26.57 5.78 -22.61
C ILE A 501 -25.42 4.80 -22.36
N LEU A 502 -25.17 4.44 -21.10
CA LEU A 502 -24.06 3.57 -20.71
C LEU A 502 -24.43 2.09 -20.77
N ASP A 503 -23.49 1.29 -21.27
CA ASP A 503 -23.61 -0.17 -21.25
C ASP A 503 -23.45 -0.70 -19.82
N LYS A 504 -24.01 -1.89 -19.53
CA LYS A 504 -24.01 -2.46 -18.16
C LYS A 504 -22.60 -2.63 -17.58
N ASP A 505 -21.60 -2.87 -18.42
CA ASP A 505 -20.20 -3.03 -18.02
C ASP A 505 -19.45 -1.69 -17.80
N GLN A 506 -20.06 -0.58 -18.24
CA GLN A 506 -19.57 0.79 -18.08
C GLN A 506 -20.15 1.48 -16.83
N GLN A 507 -21.40 1.17 -16.49
CA GLN A 507 -22.10 1.75 -15.35
C GLN A 507 -21.33 1.51 -14.04
N GLY A 508 -21.08 2.59 -13.29
CA GLY A 508 -20.39 2.52 -12.01
C GLY A 508 -18.89 2.26 -12.07
N ARG A 509 -18.28 2.38 -13.27
CA ARG A 509 -16.90 2.01 -13.54
C ARG A 509 -16.10 3.08 -14.29
N LEU A 510 -16.78 4.13 -14.76
CA LEU A 510 -16.24 5.20 -15.58
C LEU A 510 -16.12 6.50 -14.80
N PHE A 511 -15.11 7.30 -15.13
CA PHE A 511 -15.06 8.69 -14.71
C PHE A 511 -16.05 9.52 -15.53
N CYS A 512 -17.25 9.72 -15.00
CA CYS A 512 -18.29 10.49 -15.68
C CYS A 512 -18.13 11.99 -15.40
N THR A 513 -18.14 12.38 -14.13
CA THR A 513 -17.77 13.72 -13.61
C THR A 513 -17.30 13.55 -12.17
N GLY A 514 -16.71 14.56 -11.56
CA GLY A 514 -16.25 14.50 -10.16
C GLY A 514 -14.85 15.06 -10.00
N PHE A 515 -14.10 14.57 -9.01
CA PHE A 515 -12.76 15.08 -8.72
C PHE A 515 -11.68 14.27 -9.44
N ALA A 516 -10.69 14.94 -10.01
CA ALA A 516 -9.44 14.35 -10.47
C ALA A 516 -8.28 15.02 -9.74
N GLY A 517 -7.30 14.26 -9.25
CA GLY A 517 -6.27 14.82 -8.38
C GLY A 517 -5.41 13.78 -7.69
N TYR A 518 -4.72 14.21 -6.64
CA TYR A 518 -3.78 13.36 -5.93
C TYR A 518 -3.89 13.47 -4.41
N TRP A 519 -3.56 12.35 -3.76
CA TRP A 519 -3.21 12.28 -2.35
C TRP A 519 -1.68 12.16 -2.25
N GLY A 520 -1.01 13.18 -1.72
CA GLY A 520 0.44 13.15 -1.49
C GLY A 520 0.80 12.17 -0.39
N TYR A 521 2.00 11.61 -0.43
CA TYR A 521 2.46 10.57 0.51
C TYR A 521 2.35 11.01 1.97
N GLU A 522 2.51 12.31 2.26
CA GLU A 522 2.44 12.85 3.63
C GLU A 522 1.04 12.84 4.25
N MET A 523 0.00 12.56 3.45
CA MET A 523 -1.32 12.21 3.95
C MET A 523 -1.31 10.91 4.80
N LYS A 524 -0.21 10.13 4.75
CA LYS A 524 0.09 9.00 5.64
C LYS A 524 -0.09 9.33 7.11
N ASN A 525 0.24 10.57 7.50
CA ASN A 525 0.21 10.99 8.89
C ASN A 525 -1.22 10.97 9.43
N GLN A 526 -2.19 11.39 8.62
CA GLN A 526 -3.61 11.34 8.97
C GLN A 526 -4.19 9.94 8.79
N SER A 527 -3.83 9.22 7.72
CA SER A 527 -4.39 7.89 7.45
C SER A 527 -3.98 6.87 8.53
N LEU A 528 -2.71 6.90 8.95
CA LEU A 528 -2.14 5.98 9.93
C LEU A 528 -2.19 6.50 11.36
N GLY A 529 -2.62 7.75 11.59
CA GLY A 529 -2.63 8.37 12.93
C GLY A 529 -1.25 8.43 13.58
N LEU A 530 -0.28 9.03 12.89
CA LEU A 530 1.09 9.21 13.37
C LEU A 530 1.21 10.51 14.18
N GLU A 531 1.70 10.42 15.41
CA GLU A 531 1.78 11.56 16.35
C GLU A 531 3.02 12.44 16.15
N THR A 532 4.14 11.86 15.69
CA THR A 532 5.42 12.55 15.51
C THR A 532 5.65 12.90 14.05
N ARG A 533 5.85 14.19 13.75
CA ARG A 533 6.30 14.67 12.44
C ARG A 533 7.80 14.96 12.53
N ALA A 534 8.61 14.43 11.62
CA ALA A 534 9.99 14.84 11.54
C ALA A 534 10.09 16.34 11.15
N PRO A 535 11.00 17.10 11.77
CA PRO A 535 11.28 18.47 11.36
C PRO A 535 11.91 18.45 9.95
N VAL A 536 11.35 19.23 9.05
CA VAL A 536 11.81 19.38 7.67
C VAL A 536 11.89 20.88 7.39
N SER A 537 12.79 21.29 6.50
CA SER A 537 12.82 22.67 6.00
C SER A 537 11.45 23.05 5.43
N ASP A 538 11.02 24.29 5.67
CA ASP A 538 9.74 24.80 5.17
C ASP A 538 9.78 24.88 3.65
N ASN A 539 9.36 23.82 2.96
CA ASN A 539 8.97 23.93 1.56
C ASN A 539 7.56 24.55 1.55
N SER A 540 7.50 25.88 1.64
CA SER A 540 6.30 26.64 2.01
C SER A 540 5.13 26.50 1.04
N ASP A 541 5.36 26.01 -0.19
CA ASP A 541 4.41 26.21 -1.30
C ASP A 541 3.77 24.90 -1.86
N ALA A 542 4.17 23.71 -1.37
CA ALA A 542 3.58 22.44 -1.81
C ALA A 542 2.36 22.02 -0.97
N PHE A 543 1.27 21.62 -1.65
CA PHE A 543 0.08 21.04 -1.01
C PHE A 543 0.25 19.54 -0.82
N ASP A 544 -0.39 19.00 0.22
CA ASP A 544 -0.37 17.58 0.53
C ASP A 544 -1.44 16.80 -0.26
N ALA A 545 -2.49 17.49 -0.72
CA ALA A 545 -3.50 16.93 -1.61
C ALA A 545 -4.17 18.04 -2.42
N GLU A 546 -4.44 17.78 -3.70
CA GLU A 546 -5.16 18.71 -4.58
C GLU A 546 -6.13 17.95 -5.49
N PHE A 547 -7.36 18.45 -5.60
CA PHE A 547 -8.43 17.83 -6.38
C PHE A 547 -9.14 18.86 -7.25
N LEU A 548 -9.03 18.69 -8.56
CA LEU A 548 -9.76 19.48 -9.55
C LEU A 548 -11.16 18.91 -9.74
N PHE A 549 -12.19 19.71 -9.48
CA PHE A 549 -13.56 19.30 -9.75
C PHE A 549 -13.88 19.48 -11.24
N CYS A 550 -14.11 18.36 -11.92
CA CYS A 550 -14.39 18.25 -13.35
C CYS A 550 -15.90 18.11 -13.59
N SER A 551 -16.53 19.21 -14.01
CA SER A 551 -17.96 19.23 -14.35
C SER A 551 -18.27 18.71 -15.75
N LYS A 552 -17.25 18.66 -16.63
CA LYS A 552 -17.34 18.18 -18.02
C LYS A 552 -16.20 17.22 -18.31
N VAL A 553 -16.52 16.03 -18.82
CA VAL A 553 -15.54 14.97 -19.11
C VAL A 553 -15.83 14.36 -20.47
N LEU A 554 -14.78 14.11 -21.24
CA LEU A 554 -14.82 13.36 -22.48
C LEU A 554 -14.03 12.06 -22.29
N ALA A 555 -14.72 10.93 -22.37
CA ALA A 555 -14.13 9.60 -22.30
C ALA A 555 -13.98 8.99 -23.71
N TYR A 556 -12.87 8.30 -23.94
CA TYR A 556 -12.66 7.47 -25.12
C TYR A 556 -12.61 6.00 -24.73
N ASP A 557 -13.51 5.19 -25.30
CA ASP A 557 -13.47 3.73 -25.17
C ASP A 557 -12.56 3.17 -26.26
N HIS A 558 -11.34 2.76 -25.88
CA HIS A 558 -10.36 2.19 -26.82
C HIS A 558 -10.82 0.87 -27.43
N HIS A 559 -11.76 0.16 -26.79
CA HIS A 559 -12.28 -1.10 -27.28
C HIS A 559 -13.41 -0.92 -28.28
N LEU A 560 -14.31 0.05 -28.04
CA LEU A 560 -15.43 0.36 -28.94
C LEU A 560 -15.09 1.42 -30.00
N HIS A 561 -13.95 2.10 -29.88
CA HIS A 561 -13.53 3.22 -30.73
C HIS A 561 -14.59 4.33 -30.78
N GLN A 562 -15.13 4.66 -29.60
CA GLN A 562 -16.20 5.63 -29.41
C GLN A 562 -15.87 6.64 -28.32
N TRP A 563 -16.38 7.85 -28.52
CA TRP A 563 -16.31 8.93 -27.53
C TRP A 563 -17.63 9.03 -26.76
N ILE A 564 -17.53 9.35 -25.47
CA ILE A 564 -18.68 9.62 -24.60
C ILE A 564 -18.40 10.92 -23.86
N ALA A 565 -19.24 11.93 -24.09
CA ALA A 565 -19.19 13.20 -23.38
C ALA A 565 -20.16 13.17 -22.19
N PHE A 566 -19.72 13.70 -21.06
CA PHE A 566 -20.48 13.80 -19.82
C PHE A 566 -20.45 15.23 -19.30
N ALA A 567 -21.58 15.70 -18.78
CA ALA A 567 -21.69 17.02 -18.17
C ALA A 567 -22.63 17.00 -16.97
N LEU A 568 -22.25 17.70 -15.90
CA LEU A 568 -23.11 17.94 -14.75
C LEU A 568 -23.93 19.22 -14.94
N VAL A 569 -25.25 19.12 -14.77
CA VAL A 569 -26.21 20.20 -15.06
C VAL A 569 -27.03 20.55 -13.81
N ASP A 570 -27.28 21.83 -13.59
CA ASP A 570 -28.13 22.34 -12.52
C ASP A 570 -29.63 22.23 -12.90
N ARG A 571 -30.45 21.64 -12.04
CA ARG A 571 -31.92 21.66 -12.12
C ARG A 571 -32.40 22.84 -11.27
N ALA A 572 -32.96 23.86 -11.93
CA ALA A 572 -33.39 25.18 -11.40
C ALA A 572 -34.39 25.20 -10.21
N SER A 573 -34.21 24.36 -9.19
CA SER A 573 -35.23 24.02 -8.20
C SER A 573 -34.72 23.84 -6.76
N CYS A 574 -33.44 24.07 -6.46
CA CYS A 574 -32.95 23.91 -5.09
C CYS A 574 -32.22 25.16 -4.56
N THR A 575 -32.97 26.00 -3.84
CA THR A 575 -32.46 27.18 -3.11
C THR A 575 -32.10 26.87 -1.65
N ALA A 576 -32.15 25.60 -1.24
CA ALA A 576 -31.85 25.22 0.14
C ALA A 576 -30.33 25.31 0.42
N THR A 577 -29.97 25.93 1.54
CA THR A 577 -28.63 25.86 2.12
C THR A 577 -28.40 24.44 2.65
N LEU A 578 -27.59 23.66 1.93
CA LEU A 578 -27.20 22.32 2.34
C LEU A 578 -26.08 22.42 3.40
N PRO A 579 -26.23 21.84 4.60
CA PRO A 579 -25.18 21.83 5.62
C PRO A 579 -24.03 20.88 5.24
N GLY A 580 -22.93 20.94 5.99
CA GLY A 580 -21.79 20.04 5.83
C GLY A 580 -20.82 20.46 4.71
N PRO A 581 -19.91 19.55 4.28
CA PRO A 581 -18.85 19.84 3.32
C PRO A 581 -19.33 20.47 2.00
N PHE A 582 -20.42 19.96 1.42
CA PHE A 582 -20.96 20.49 0.16
C PHE A 582 -21.34 21.97 0.29
N GLY A 583 -22.03 22.35 1.37
CA GLY A 583 -22.40 23.74 1.65
C GLY A 583 -21.20 24.66 1.90
N GLN A 584 -20.17 24.14 2.57
CA GLN A 584 -18.93 24.87 2.83
C GLN A 584 -18.17 25.15 1.52
N VAL A 585 -18.05 24.15 0.64
CA VAL A 585 -17.49 24.35 -0.70
C VAL A 585 -18.35 25.31 -1.51
N LYS A 586 -19.69 25.14 -1.52
CA LYS A 586 -20.61 26.03 -2.24
C LYS A 586 -20.43 27.50 -1.81
N SER A 587 -20.32 27.76 -0.51
CA SER A 587 -20.07 29.11 0.02
C SER A 587 -18.73 29.68 -0.43
N ALA A 588 -17.68 28.84 -0.50
CA ALA A 588 -16.39 29.24 -1.02
C ALA A 588 -16.45 29.55 -2.52
N LEU A 589 -17.20 28.76 -3.30
CA LEU A 589 -17.43 29.02 -4.73
C LEU A 589 -18.19 30.35 -4.94
N GLU A 590 -19.24 30.62 -4.17
CA GLU A 590 -19.96 31.90 -4.21
C GLU A 590 -19.02 33.09 -3.91
N HIS A 591 -18.06 32.92 -3.00
CA HIS A 591 -17.03 33.93 -2.74
C HIS A 591 -16.04 34.07 -3.90
N LEU A 592 -15.64 32.98 -4.56
CA LEU A 592 -14.81 33.04 -5.78
C LEU A 592 -15.55 33.79 -6.90
N GLN A 593 -16.84 33.50 -7.09
CA GLN A 593 -17.71 34.15 -8.09
C GLN A 593 -17.83 35.65 -7.83
N ALA A 594 -18.05 36.05 -6.58
CA ALA A 594 -18.09 37.46 -6.17
C ALA A 594 -16.77 38.22 -6.44
N ASN A 595 -15.65 37.50 -6.57
CA ASN A 595 -14.32 38.03 -6.92
C ASN A 595 -13.96 37.82 -8.41
N GLY A 596 -14.97 37.70 -9.29
CA GLY A 596 -14.78 37.65 -10.74
C GLY A 596 -14.36 36.29 -11.29
N LYS A 597 -14.56 35.19 -10.53
CA LYS A 597 -14.33 33.81 -10.98
C LYS A 597 -15.64 33.07 -11.26
N GLU A 598 -16.51 33.68 -12.07
CA GLU A 598 -17.89 33.21 -12.33
C GLU A 598 -17.99 31.73 -12.80
N TRP A 599 -16.94 31.22 -13.45
CA TRP A 599 -16.84 29.82 -13.89
C TRP A 599 -16.68 28.79 -12.76
N SER A 600 -16.36 29.24 -11.54
CA SER A 600 -16.14 28.36 -10.38
C SER A 600 -17.49 27.88 -9.84
N ARG A 601 -18.08 26.88 -10.50
CA ARG A 601 -19.41 26.32 -10.20
C ARG A 601 -19.40 24.79 -10.18
N TRP A 602 -20.37 24.19 -9.50
CA TRP A 602 -20.56 22.73 -9.49
C TRP A 602 -21.08 22.20 -10.83
N ALA A 603 -21.97 22.92 -11.49
CA ALA A 603 -22.66 22.45 -12.69
C ALA A 603 -22.85 23.59 -13.69
N SER A 604 -23.04 23.24 -14.96
CA SER A 604 -23.40 24.20 -16.01
C SER A 604 -24.92 24.24 -16.22
N ASP A 605 -25.40 25.23 -16.96
CA ASP A 605 -26.79 25.24 -17.44
C ASP A 605 -27.00 24.14 -18.49
N GLN A 606 -28.22 23.64 -18.62
CA GLN A 606 -28.52 22.51 -19.52
C GLN A 606 -28.14 22.81 -20.98
N SER A 607 -28.54 23.99 -21.47
CA SER A 607 -28.23 24.44 -22.83
C SER A 607 -26.72 24.53 -23.08
N ASP A 608 -25.96 25.02 -22.11
CA ASP A 608 -24.49 25.14 -22.20
C ASP A 608 -23.83 23.75 -22.26
N ALA A 609 -24.34 22.82 -21.46
CA ALA A 609 -23.83 21.45 -21.40
C ALA A 609 -24.10 20.69 -22.71
N GLU A 610 -25.33 20.75 -23.23
CA GLU A 610 -25.71 20.12 -24.50
C GLU A 610 -24.94 20.71 -25.68
N THR A 611 -24.81 22.05 -25.73
CA THR A 611 -24.02 22.72 -26.77
C THR A 611 -22.55 22.30 -26.70
N TRP A 612 -21.96 22.27 -25.50
CA TRP A 612 -20.59 21.79 -25.32
C TRP A 612 -20.40 20.34 -25.78
N MET A 613 -21.29 19.42 -25.38
CA MET A 613 -21.21 18.02 -25.80
C MET A 613 -21.26 17.87 -27.32
N GLN A 614 -22.21 18.55 -27.97
CA GLN A 614 -22.36 18.52 -29.42
C GLN A 614 -21.13 19.09 -30.14
N GLU A 615 -20.67 20.27 -29.74
CA GLU A 615 -19.51 20.93 -30.37
C GLU A 615 -18.22 20.14 -30.16
N THR A 616 -17.98 19.63 -28.94
CA THR A 616 -16.78 18.85 -28.64
C THR A 616 -16.77 17.56 -29.47
N LEU A 617 -17.87 16.82 -29.53
CA LEU A 617 -17.95 15.60 -30.34
C LEU A 617 -17.79 15.88 -31.84
N ALA A 618 -18.37 16.99 -32.35
CA ALA A 618 -18.20 17.41 -33.75
C ALA A 618 -16.75 17.78 -34.06
N LYS A 619 -16.09 18.58 -33.22
CA LYS A 619 -14.67 18.95 -33.36
C LYS A 619 -13.75 17.73 -33.28
N VAL A 620 -14.04 16.79 -32.38
CA VAL A 620 -13.28 15.52 -32.31
C VAL A 620 -13.40 14.74 -33.62
N ALA A 621 -14.61 14.64 -34.18
CA ALA A 621 -14.82 13.97 -35.47
C ALA A 621 -14.08 14.68 -36.63
N GLU A 622 -14.07 16.01 -36.65
CA GLU A 622 -13.31 16.82 -37.61
C GLU A 622 -11.80 16.56 -37.50
N LEU A 623 -11.26 16.60 -36.27
CA LEU A 623 -9.84 16.37 -36.01
C LEU A 623 -9.40 14.95 -36.39
N CYS A 624 -10.26 13.95 -36.19
CA CYS A 624 -10.02 12.57 -36.61
C CYS A 624 -10.10 12.40 -38.13
N SER A 625 -10.81 13.28 -38.85
CA SER A 625 -10.98 13.21 -40.31
C SER A 625 -9.90 13.97 -41.07
N SER A 626 -9.28 14.98 -40.46
CA SER A 626 -8.18 15.73 -41.08
C SER A 626 -6.92 14.85 -41.25
N GLU A 627 -6.37 14.77 -42.47
CA GLU A 627 -5.08 14.11 -42.71
C GLU A 627 -4.01 14.75 -41.82
N SER A 628 -3.38 13.94 -40.99
CA SER A 628 -2.29 14.37 -40.11
C SER A 628 -1.13 14.89 -40.96
N SER A 629 -0.89 16.20 -40.96
CA SER A 629 0.45 16.72 -41.25
C SER A 629 1.40 16.00 -40.29
N THR A 630 2.38 15.26 -40.83
CA THR A 630 3.41 14.56 -40.08
C THR A 630 3.97 15.48 -39.00
N GLN A 631 3.50 15.35 -37.75
CA GLN A 631 4.25 15.90 -36.64
C GLN A 631 5.58 15.14 -36.62
N PRO A 632 6.72 15.82 -36.50
CA PRO A 632 7.99 15.13 -36.34
C PRO A 632 7.82 14.16 -35.18
N ALA A 633 8.11 12.88 -35.42
CA ALA A 633 7.97 11.85 -34.41
C ALA A 633 8.57 12.38 -33.10
N LEU A 634 7.73 12.49 -32.06
CA LEU A 634 8.16 12.78 -30.68
C LEU A 634 9.04 11.60 -30.25
N SER A 635 10.29 11.61 -30.71
CA SER A 635 11.19 10.49 -30.55
C SER A 635 11.69 10.45 -29.11
N ALA A 636 12.01 9.26 -28.61
CA ALA A 636 12.66 9.11 -27.30
C ALA A 636 13.96 9.94 -27.20
N ALA A 637 14.63 10.20 -28.33
CA ALA A 637 15.79 11.08 -28.42
C ALA A 637 15.43 12.56 -28.15
N ALA A 638 14.29 13.03 -28.68
CA ALA A 638 13.79 14.39 -28.42
C ALA A 638 13.41 14.62 -26.95
N PHE A 639 12.95 13.58 -26.24
CA PHE A 639 12.74 13.63 -24.79
C PHE A 639 14.06 13.77 -24.01
N ARG A 640 15.07 12.94 -24.32
CA ARG A 640 16.37 12.99 -23.64
C ARG A 640 17.08 14.33 -23.81
N ALA A 641 16.92 14.97 -24.97
CA ALA A 641 17.46 16.31 -25.21
C ALA A 641 16.72 17.42 -24.42
N ALA A 642 15.44 17.20 -24.11
CA ALA A 642 14.59 18.13 -23.37
C ALA A 642 14.80 18.06 -21.85
N MET A 643 15.17 16.89 -21.31
CA MET A 643 15.36 16.72 -19.87
C MET A 643 16.74 17.22 -19.39
N PRO A 644 16.81 18.05 -18.33
CA PRO A 644 18.07 18.36 -17.69
C PRO A 644 18.67 17.09 -17.04
N PRO A 645 20.00 17.02 -16.87
CA PRO A 645 20.58 16.02 -15.99
C PRO A 645 20.03 16.24 -14.57
N LEU A 646 19.53 15.17 -13.95
CA LEU A 646 19.01 15.21 -12.59
C LEU A 646 20.09 14.78 -11.60
N LYS A 647 20.11 15.43 -10.43
CA LYS A 647 20.98 15.09 -9.31
C LYS A 647 20.20 14.34 -8.23
N PRO A 648 20.74 13.25 -7.67
CA PRO A 648 20.12 12.59 -6.55
C PRO A 648 20.18 13.49 -5.31
N ARG A 649 19.09 13.51 -4.52
CA ARG A 649 19.05 14.17 -3.22
C ARG A 649 20.02 13.50 -2.27
N MET A 650 19.86 12.21 -2.03
CA MET A 650 20.80 11.42 -1.25
C MET A 650 21.89 10.87 -2.17
N LEU A 651 23.17 11.14 -1.88
CA LEU A 651 24.28 10.61 -2.67
C LEU A 651 24.32 9.07 -2.59
N ALA A 652 24.94 8.44 -3.57
CA ALA A 652 25.04 6.98 -3.64
C ALA A 652 25.61 6.37 -2.35
N GLU A 653 26.67 6.95 -1.78
CA GLU A 653 27.30 6.49 -0.54
C GLU A 653 26.32 6.52 0.65
N ASP A 654 25.61 7.63 0.83
CA ASP A 654 24.63 7.79 1.90
C ASP A 654 23.43 6.85 1.72
N TYR A 655 22.95 6.69 0.48
CA TYR A 655 21.81 5.83 0.18
C TYR A 655 22.14 4.36 0.47
N MET A 656 23.33 3.91 0.08
CA MET A 656 23.81 2.56 0.39
C MET A 656 23.98 2.33 1.90
N ASP A 657 24.47 3.33 2.66
CA ASP A 657 24.59 3.24 4.13
C ASP A 657 23.21 3.12 4.80
N GLN A 658 22.20 3.83 4.29
CA GLN A 658 20.83 3.71 4.79
C GLN A 658 20.17 2.37 4.41
N ILE A 659 20.52 1.77 3.27
CA ILE A 659 20.10 0.40 2.93
C ILE A 659 20.63 -0.60 3.96
N GLU A 660 21.90 -0.51 4.33
CA GLU A 660 22.46 -1.39 5.37
C GLU A 660 21.77 -1.16 6.73
N SER A 661 21.47 0.09 7.07
CA SER A 661 20.69 0.43 8.27
C SER A 661 19.27 -0.15 8.23
N ALA A 662 18.62 -0.15 7.06
CA ALA A 662 17.33 -0.81 6.86
C ALA A 662 17.44 -2.34 7.04
N ARG A 663 18.50 -2.97 6.51
CA ARG A 663 18.77 -4.42 6.70
C ARG A 663 19.02 -4.77 8.17
N GLU A 664 19.70 -3.91 8.94
CA GLU A 664 19.89 -4.07 10.38
C GLU A 664 18.55 -4.04 11.14
N LEU A 665 17.67 -3.09 10.81
CA LEU A 665 16.34 -2.99 11.41
C LEU A 665 15.48 -4.23 11.09
N ILE A 666 15.51 -4.69 9.83
CA ILE A 666 14.82 -5.91 9.40
C ILE A 666 15.36 -7.12 10.17
N ALA A 667 16.68 -7.26 10.28
CA ALA A 667 17.32 -8.34 11.03
C ALA A 667 17.00 -8.29 12.54
N ALA A 668 16.74 -7.10 13.09
CA ALA A 668 16.29 -6.91 14.47
C ALA A 668 14.79 -7.21 14.67
N GLY A 669 14.07 -7.57 13.61
CA GLY A 669 12.63 -7.87 13.63
C GLY A 669 11.73 -6.64 13.53
N GLU A 670 12.28 -5.44 13.29
CA GLU A 670 11.51 -4.19 13.31
C GLU A 670 10.58 -4.02 12.11
N SER A 671 10.88 -4.68 10.99
CA SER A 671 10.08 -4.68 9.75
C SER A 671 10.41 -5.94 8.95
N TYR A 672 9.53 -6.35 8.04
CA TYR A 672 9.79 -7.45 7.12
C TYR A 672 10.45 -6.96 5.82
N GLU A 673 9.99 -5.81 5.34
CA GLU A 673 10.44 -5.11 4.13
C GLU A 673 10.39 -3.59 4.40
N LEU A 674 11.28 -2.82 3.76
CA LEU A 674 11.27 -1.35 3.79
C LEU A 674 11.49 -0.81 2.36
N CYS A 675 10.48 -0.17 1.76
CA CYS A 675 10.60 0.46 0.45
C CYS A 675 11.31 1.81 0.56
N MET A 676 12.64 1.77 0.51
CA MET A 676 13.47 2.95 0.63
C MET A 676 13.52 3.73 -0.69
N THR A 677 13.40 5.05 -0.63
CA THR A 677 13.33 5.89 -1.83
C THR A 677 14.31 7.06 -1.80
N ASN A 678 14.64 7.55 -2.99
CA ASN A 678 15.38 8.77 -3.24
C ASN A 678 14.63 9.65 -4.25
N GLN A 679 14.97 10.94 -4.29
CA GLN A 679 14.45 11.87 -5.29
C GLN A 679 15.60 12.42 -6.11
N PHE A 680 15.33 12.63 -7.39
CA PHE A 680 16.26 13.20 -8.36
C PHE A 680 15.69 14.52 -8.83
N GLN A 681 16.46 15.60 -8.71
CA GLN A 681 16.00 16.96 -8.93
C GLN A 681 16.86 17.65 -9.98
N GLY A 682 16.26 18.57 -10.74
CA GLY A 682 16.94 19.37 -11.73
C GLY A 682 16.08 20.55 -12.16
N ARG A 683 16.67 21.43 -12.98
CA ARG A 683 16.00 22.63 -13.48
C ARG A 683 15.77 22.55 -14.98
N LEU A 684 14.50 22.56 -15.39
CA LEU A 684 14.06 22.47 -16.77
C LEU A 684 14.36 23.74 -17.54
N GLN A 685 15.13 23.63 -18.61
CA GLN A 685 15.36 24.73 -19.55
C GLN A 685 14.09 25.02 -20.39
N PRO A 686 13.94 26.23 -20.95
CA PRO A 686 13.01 26.52 -22.05
C PRO A 686 12.96 25.41 -23.12
N LEU A 687 11.79 24.82 -23.40
CA LEU A 687 11.67 23.73 -24.39
C LEU A 687 11.10 24.19 -25.75
N SER A 688 10.31 25.27 -25.80
CA SER A 688 9.65 25.75 -27.03
C SER A 688 10.26 27.03 -27.62
N SER A 689 10.26 27.09 -28.95
CA SER A 689 10.60 28.26 -29.79
C SER A 689 9.35 29.07 -30.23
N LEU A 690 8.17 28.72 -29.69
CA LEU A 690 6.88 29.36 -29.97
C LEU A 690 6.60 30.50 -28.96
N PRO A 691 5.69 31.46 -29.29
CA PRO A 691 5.44 32.62 -28.44
C PRO A 691 5.03 32.25 -27.01
N ASP A 692 5.59 33.00 -26.06
CA ASP A 692 5.59 32.80 -24.61
C ASP A 692 4.19 32.54 -24.02
N THR A 693 3.85 31.25 -23.85
CA THR A 693 2.84 30.84 -22.88
C THR A 693 3.42 29.81 -21.93
N VAL A 694 3.06 29.96 -20.67
CA VAL A 694 3.73 29.46 -19.47
C VAL A 694 3.70 27.92 -19.29
N ASP A 695 2.90 27.19 -20.07
CA ASP A 695 2.60 25.74 -19.89
C ASP A 695 2.96 24.85 -21.10
N THR A 696 3.38 25.43 -22.24
CA THR A 696 3.66 24.66 -23.47
C THR A 696 4.78 23.63 -23.26
N ASP A 697 5.77 23.98 -22.43
CA ASP A 697 6.94 23.14 -22.18
C ASP A 697 6.60 21.89 -21.35
N HIS A 698 5.74 22.00 -20.33
CA HIS A 698 5.33 20.85 -19.52
C HIS A 698 4.49 19.87 -20.33
N PHE A 699 3.56 20.37 -21.16
CA PHE A 699 2.75 19.50 -22.00
C PHE A 699 3.58 18.78 -23.07
N ASP A 700 4.50 19.47 -23.74
CA ASP A 700 5.42 18.85 -24.71
C ASP A 700 6.30 17.78 -24.05
N LEU A 701 6.80 18.08 -22.84
CA LEU A 701 7.56 17.11 -22.05
C LEU A 701 6.73 15.87 -21.71
N TYR A 702 5.45 16.03 -21.35
CA TYR A 702 4.54 14.91 -21.12
C TYR A 702 4.32 14.08 -22.37
N CYS A 703 4.07 14.70 -23.52
CA CYS A 703 3.84 13.98 -24.76
C CYS A 703 5.04 13.11 -25.15
N LYS A 704 6.25 13.66 -24.98
CA LYS A 704 7.52 12.95 -25.16
C LYS A 704 7.71 11.82 -24.14
N LEU A 705 7.35 12.05 -22.87
CA LEU A 705 7.40 11.03 -21.80
C LEU A 705 6.43 9.87 -22.08
N ARG A 706 5.18 10.20 -22.42
CA ARG A 706 4.11 9.27 -22.80
C ARG A 706 4.49 8.39 -23.98
N ALA A 707 5.12 8.97 -25.01
CA ALA A 707 5.60 8.23 -26.18
C ALA A 707 6.74 7.26 -25.83
N ARG A 708 7.62 7.65 -24.89
CA ARG A 708 8.77 6.83 -24.46
C ARG A 708 8.36 5.69 -23.53
N ASN A 709 7.45 5.94 -22.59
CA ASN A 709 7.04 4.98 -21.56
C ASN A 709 5.50 4.92 -21.46
N PRO A 710 4.80 4.34 -22.45
CA PRO A 710 3.35 4.21 -22.41
C PRO A 710 2.92 3.30 -21.24
N ALA A 711 1.97 3.78 -20.43
CA ALA A 711 1.50 3.07 -19.25
C ALA A 711 -0.04 3.07 -19.16
N PRO A 712 -0.65 2.09 -18.46
CA PRO A 712 -2.10 2.01 -18.27
C PRO A 712 -2.69 3.17 -17.46
N TYR A 713 -1.91 3.77 -16.56
CA TYR A 713 -2.31 4.88 -15.70
C TYR A 713 -1.44 6.12 -15.92
N SER A 714 -1.20 6.47 -17.19
CA SER A 714 -0.57 7.74 -17.54
C SER A 714 -1.49 8.91 -17.20
N ALA A 715 -0.92 10.07 -16.87
CA ALA A 715 -1.71 11.26 -16.59
C ALA A 715 -0.92 12.56 -16.80
N PHE A 716 -1.62 13.60 -17.25
CA PHE A 716 -1.18 14.98 -17.22
C PHE A 716 -2.18 15.81 -16.43
N LEU A 717 -1.75 16.37 -15.30
CA LEU A 717 -2.52 17.37 -14.55
C LEU A 717 -1.77 18.70 -14.55
N ARG A 718 -2.44 19.77 -14.97
CA ARG A 718 -2.00 21.16 -14.76
C ARG A 718 -2.76 21.73 -13.58
N LEU A 719 -2.05 22.14 -12.55
CA LEU A 719 -2.58 22.69 -11.31
C LEU A 719 -2.29 24.19 -11.20
N PRO A 720 -3.09 24.95 -10.44
CA PRO A 720 -2.80 26.34 -10.17
C PRO A 720 -1.47 26.51 -9.42
N SER A 721 -0.71 27.54 -9.78
CA SER A 721 0.53 27.89 -9.06
C SER A 721 0.25 28.99 -8.05
N PHE A 722 0.55 28.74 -6.77
CA PHE A 722 0.40 29.69 -5.68
C PHE A 722 1.73 30.16 -5.10
N ALA A 723 2.83 29.87 -5.80
CA ALA A 723 4.16 30.30 -5.37
C ALA A 723 4.16 31.80 -5.07
N SER A 724 4.71 32.18 -3.92
CA SER A 724 4.68 33.56 -3.45
C SER A 724 5.28 34.47 -4.53
N ARG A 725 4.50 35.44 -5.03
CA ARG A 725 4.99 36.48 -5.95
C ARG A 725 6.00 37.36 -5.20
N GLY A 726 7.20 36.85 -5.01
CA GLY A 726 8.33 37.59 -4.48
C GLY A 726 8.61 38.79 -5.38
N ALA A 727 8.62 39.98 -4.78
CA ALA A 727 8.90 41.22 -5.47
C ALA A 727 10.26 41.13 -6.19
N GLY A 728 10.26 41.21 -7.53
CA GLY A 728 11.43 41.62 -8.29
C GLY A 728 12.14 40.60 -9.20
N SER A 729 11.57 39.45 -9.55
CA SER A 729 12.17 38.59 -10.58
C SER A 729 11.33 38.57 -11.86
N GLU A 730 11.83 39.22 -12.92
CA GLU A 730 11.31 39.18 -14.30
C GLU A 730 11.48 37.79 -14.98
N LEU A 731 11.55 36.70 -14.22
CA LEU A 731 11.71 35.34 -14.76
C LEU A 731 10.36 34.70 -15.10
N ARG A 732 10.32 33.96 -16.23
CA ARG A 732 9.23 33.06 -16.66
C ARG A 732 8.74 32.21 -15.47
N GLN A 733 7.53 32.43 -14.97
CA GLN A 733 6.97 31.59 -13.90
C GLN A 733 6.04 30.53 -14.48
N ARG A 734 6.59 29.34 -14.80
CA ARG A 734 5.81 28.15 -15.17
C ARG A 734 4.89 27.71 -13.99
N GLY A 735 3.74 27.11 -14.32
CA GLY A 735 2.79 26.59 -13.32
C GLY A 735 3.26 25.29 -12.66
N ARG A 736 2.38 24.61 -11.92
CA ARG A 736 2.64 23.25 -11.41
C ARG A 736 2.00 22.21 -12.34
N ALA A 737 2.74 21.15 -12.68
CA ALA A 737 2.22 20.04 -13.47
C ALA A 737 2.69 18.68 -12.95
N ILE A 738 1.83 17.67 -13.10
CA ILE A 738 2.11 16.27 -12.80
C ILE A 738 2.10 15.49 -14.11
N LEU A 739 3.23 14.86 -14.44
CA LEU A 739 3.44 14.11 -15.68
C LEU A 739 3.71 12.64 -15.33
N SER A 740 2.66 11.82 -15.31
CA SER A 740 2.72 10.43 -14.85
C SER A 740 2.73 9.42 -15.98
N THR A 741 3.55 8.36 -15.82
CA THR A 741 3.52 7.13 -16.62
C THR A 741 3.49 5.91 -15.70
N SER A 742 2.62 5.95 -14.70
CA SER A 742 2.52 4.90 -13.69
C SER A 742 1.96 3.59 -14.27
N PRO A 743 2.62 2.44 -14.03
CA PRO A 743 2.09 1.13 -14.43
C PRO A 743 1.20 0.48 -13.38
N GLU A 744 1.13 1.03 -12.16
CA GLU A 744 0.58 0.32 -11.00
C GLU A 744 -0.72 0.95 -10.50
N ARG A 745 -1.79 0.14 -10.40
CA ARG A 745 -3.04 0.52 -9.75
C ARG A 745 -2.86 0.43 -8.24
N PHE A 746 -3.13 1.53 -7.55
CA PHE A 746 -3.28 1.51 -6.11
C PHE A 746 -4.61 0.86 -5.73
N MET A 747 -5.72 1.43 -6.19
CA MET A 747 -7.06 0.96 -5.85
C MET A 747 -8.10 1.42 -6.86
N ARG A 748 -8.98 0.51 -7.25
CA ARG A 748 -10.23 0.80 -7.95
C ARG A 748 -11.42 0.47 -7.05
N ILE A 749 -12.41 1.35 -7.04
CA ILE A 749 -13.69 1.14 -6.37
C ILE A 749 -14.80 1.41 -7.39
N THR A 750 -15.72 0.48 -7.57
CA THR A 750 -16.90 0.71 -8.42
C THR A 750 -18.04 1.35 -7.61
N SER A 751 -19.01 1.98 -8.27
CA SER A 751 -20.13 2.65 -7.57
C SER A 751 -21.01 1.71 -6.74
N ASP A 752 -21.02 0.41 -7.09
CA ASP A 752 -21.67 -0.62 -6.30
C ASP A 752 -20.82 -1.09 -5.11
N GLY A 753 -19.57 -0.63 -4.97
CA GLY A 753 -18.68 -0.89 -3.85
C GLY A 753 -17.75 -2.10 -4.02
N CYS A 754 -17.49 -2.57 -5.25
CA CYS A 754 -16.44 -3.58 -5.47
C CYS A 754 -15.07 -2.90 -5.49
N VAL A 755 -14.14 -3.44 -4.72
CA VAL A 755 -12.77 -2.95 -4.56
C VAL A 755 -11.81 -3.90 -5.27
N GLU A 756 -10.82 -3.34 -5.96
CA GLU A 756 -9.72 -4.09 -6.58
C GLU A 756 -8.39 -3.36 -6.35
N MET A 757 -7.37 -4.09 -5.92
CA MET A 757 -5.99 -3.63 -5.81
C MET A 757 -5.08 -4.60 -6.57
N LYS A 758 -4.09 -4.07 -7.29
CA LYS A 758 -3.20 -4.87 -8.14
C LYS A 758 -1.72 -4.56 -7.88
N PRO A 759 -1.14 -5.08 -6.78
CA PRO A 759 0.29 -4.90 -6.52
C PRO A 759 1.14 -5.59 -7.60
N ILE A 760 2.23 -4.92 -7.99
CA ILE A 760 3.20 -5.42 -8.96
C ILE A 760 4.56 -5.57 -8.26
N LYS A 761 5.21 -6.72 -8.43
CA LYS A 761 6.61 -6.96 -8.04
C LYS A 761 7.34 -7.65 -9.18
N GLY A 762 8.64 -7.42 -9.32
CA GLY A 762 9.43 -7.96 -10.42
C GLY A 762 9.01 -7.47 -11.82
N THR A 763 9.99 -7.12 -12.65
CA THR A 763 9.73 -6.75 -14.04
C THR A 763 10.90 -7.15 -14.91
N LEU A 764 10.64 -7.98 -15.92
CA LEU A 764 11.64 -8.36 -16.93
C LEU A 764 11.23 -7.85 -18.30
N ALA A 765 12.19 -7.40 -19.10
CA ALA A 765 11.92 -6.99 -20.48
C ALA A 765 11.55 -8.21 -21.35
N ARG A 766 10.56 -8.07 -22.24
CA ARG A 766 10.26 -9.07 -23.28
C ARG A 766 11.49 -9.28 -24.16
N ALA A 767 11.63 -10.47 -24.76
CA ALA A 767 12.72 -10.73 -25.70
C ALA A 767 12.72 -9.70 -26.86
N GLY A 768 13.86 -9.05 -27.12
CA GLY A 768 13.98 -7.97 -28.11
C GLY A 768 13.77 -6.56 -27.53
N PHE A 769 13.34 -6.45 -26.28
CA PHE A 769 13.17 -5.18 -25.56
C PHE A 769 14.19 -4.98 -24.44
N GLY A 770 15.03 -5.97 -24.15
CA GLY A 770 16.15 -5.83 -23.22
C GLY A 770 17.25 -4.90 -23.75
N PRO A 771 18.15 -4.44 -22.85
CA PRO A 771 19.34 -3.70 -23.25
C PRO A 771 20.16 -4.47 -24.30
N GLY A 772 20.46 -3.82 -25.44
CA GLY A 772 21.23 -4.44 -26.53
C GLY A 772 20.43 -5.29 -27.53
N GLU A 773 19.13 -5.50 -27.31
CA GLU A 773 18.34 -6.47 -28.10
C GLU A 773 17.55 -5.85 -29.26
N GLN A 774 17.78 -4.59 -29.59
CA GLN A 774 16.99 -3.83 -30.57
C GLN A 774 17.02 -4.48 -31.96
N GLY A 775 18.13 -5.11 -32.34
CA GLY A 775 18.29 -5.84 -33.61
C GLY A 775 17.54 -7.19 -33.65
N MET A 776 17.06 -7.68 -32.51
CA MET A 776 16.31 -8.93 -32.37
C MET A 776 14.79 -8.73 -32.41
N ARG A 777 14.29 -7.50 -32.57
CA ARG A 777 12.86 -7.20 -32.75
C ARG A 777 12.34 -7.72 -34.10
N ALA A 778 11.03 -7.93 -34.20
CA ALA A 778 10.39 -8.36 -35.44
C ALA A 778 10.50 -7.29 -36.54
N GLY A 779 10.78 -7.71 -37.79
CA GLY A 779 10.81 -6.84 -38.97
C GLY A 779 12.17 -6.24 -39.31
N GLY A 780 13.26 -6.87 -38.86
CA GLY A 780 14.65 -6.39 -39.04
C GLY A 780 15.59 -7.41 -39.70
N GLY A 781 15.08 -8.50 -40.24
CA GLY A 781 15.83 -9.54 -40.96
C GLY A 781 15.88 -9.25 -42.45
N SER A 782 17.09 -9.25 -43.00
CA SER A 782 17.35 -9.09 -44.43
C SER A 782 16.86 -10.29 -45.28
N THR A 783 16.56 -11.43 -44.65
CA THR A 783 16.07 -12.66 -45.31
C THR A 783 15.01 -13.38 -44.46
N PRO A 784 14.08 -14.14 -45.08
CA PRO A 784 13.07 -14.92 -44.36
C PRO A 784 13.66 -15.91 -43.34
N GLN A 785 14.82 -16.49 -43.65
CA GLN A 785 15.51 -17.44 -42.77
C GLN A 785 16.09 -16.76 -41.53
N ASN A 786 16.61 -15.53 -41.66
CA ASN A 786 17.06 -14.75 -40.51
C ASN A 786 15.91 -14.33 -39.60
N GLU A 787 14.72 -14.05 -40.14
CA GLU A 787 13.54 -13.77 -39.33
C GLU A 787 13.04 -15.00 -38.56
N LEU A 788 13.09 -16.20 -39.18
CA LEU A 788 12.73 -17.44 -38.49
C LEU A 788 13.64 -17.69 -37.28
N ILE A 789 14.96 -17.55 -37.44
CA ILE A 789 15.93 -17.72 -36.35
C ILE A 789 15.69 -16.69 -35.24
N LYS A 790 15.46 -15.42 -35.60
CA LYS A 790 15.14 -14.38 -34.61
C LYS A 790 13.81 -14.68 -33.91
N GLN A 791 12.83 -15.25 -34.60
CA GLN A 791 11.56 -15.63 -34.01
C GLN A 791 11.72 -16.76 -33.00
N GLU A 792 12.40 -17.85 -33.36
CA GLU A 792 12.67 -18.97 -32.46
C GLU A 792 13.45 -18.52 -31.21
N TRP A 793 14.46 -17.67 -31.39
CA TRP A 793 15.20 -17.08 -30.26
C TRP A 793 14.28 -16.22 -29.38
N ARG A 794 13.44 -15.36 -29.97
CA ARG A 794 12.51 -14.53 -29.22
C ARG A 794 11.55 -15.39 -28.41
N GLU A 795 10.98 -16.44 -29.00
CA GLU A 795 10.03 -17.33 -28.32
C GLU A 795 10.70 -18.07 -27.16
N ALA A 796 11.89 -18.64 -27.38
CA ALA A 796 12.65 -19.36 -26.35
C ALA A 796 13.11 -18.44 -25.21
N GLU A 797 13.71 -17.28 -25.53
CA GLU A 797 14.20 -16.32 -24.53
C GLU A 797 13.05 -15.67 -23.76
N ASP A 798 11.92 -15.41 -24.43
CA ASP A 798 10.73 -14.83 -23.79
C ASP A 798 10.08 -15.80 -22.80
N GLU A 799 10.05 -17.09 -23.13
CA GLU A 799 9.61 -18.16 -22.22
C GLU A 799 10.60 -18.34 -21.07
N ALA A 800 11.91 -18.34 -21.34
CA ALA A 800 12.94 -18.42 -20.31
C ALA A 800 12.84 -17.27 -19.30
N ARG A 801 12.60 -16.03 -19.76
CA ARG A 801 12.37 -14.88 -18.88
C ARG A 801 11.07 -14.98 -18.09
N ARG A 802 10.00 -15.46 -18.72
CA ARG A 802 8.71 -15.71 -18.04
C ARG A 802 8.89 -16.72 -16.91
N ALA A 803 9.53 -17.86 -17.20
CA ALA A 803 9.82 -18.91 -16.23
C ALA A 803 10.74 -18.39 -15.10
N LYS A 804 11.79 -17.63 -15.45
CA LYS A 804 12.69 -17.00 -14.48
C LYS A 804 11.95 -16.09 -13.51
N LEU A 805 11.10 -15.19 -14.00
CA LEU A 805 10.32 -14.29 -13.15
C LEU A 805 9.30 -15.06 -12.29
N SER A 806 8.67 -16.09 -12.84
CA SER A 806 7.72 -16.92 -12.11
C SER A 806 8.36 -17.70 -10.95
N ALA A 807 9.64 -18.06 -11.08
CA ALA A 807 10.39 -18.84 -10.11
C ALA A 807 11.28 -17.99 -9.18
N ASP A 808 11.33 -16.66 -9.37
CA ASP A 808 12.17 -15.78 -8.56
C ASP A 808 11.66 -15.72 -7.11
N ILE A 809 12.45 -16.28 -6.19
CA ILE A 809 12.11 -16.41 -4.78
C ILE A 809 12.00 -15.03 -4.10
N LYS A 810 12.85 -14.06 -4.47
CA LYS A 810 12.84 -12.70 -3.89
C LYS A 810 11.56 -11.99 -4.31
N GLU A 811 11.27 -11.97 -5.60
CA GLU A 811 10.11 -11.26 -6.15
C GLU A 811 8.79 -11.85 -5.65
N ARG A 812 8.70 -13.18 -5.54
CA ARG A 812 7.54 -13.86 -4.93
C ARG A 812 7.37 -13.51 -3.47
N ALA A 813 8.45 -13.53 -2.67
CA ALA A 813 8.40 -13.22 -1.25
C ALA A 813 7.95 -11.77 -1.00
N GLU A 814 8.49 -10.83 -1.77
CA GLU A 814 8.06 -9.42 -1.73
C GLU A 814 6.59 -9.27 -2.15
N ASN A 815 6.16 -9.96 -3.21
CA ASN A 815 4.77 -9.89 -3.63
C ASN A 815 3.85 -10.42 -2.53
N LEU A 816 4.18 -11.58 -1.95
CA LEU A 816 3.40 -12.20 -0.89
C LEU A 816 3.27 -11.31 0.35
N MET A 817 4.35 -10.63 0.76
CA MET A 817 4.30 -9.64 1.85
C MET A 817 3.25 -8.55 1.59
N ILE A 818 3.26 -7.96 0.39
CA ILE A 818 2.31 -6.91 0.01
C ILE A 818 0.89 -7.47 -0.15
N VAL A 819 0.72 -8.70 -0.64
CA VAL A 819 -0.59 -9.35 -0.78
C VAL A 819 -1.24 -9.57 0.57
N ASP A 820 -0.51 -10.11 1.54
CA ASP A 820 -1.06 -10.32 2.87
C ASP A 820 -1.33 -8.99 3.59
N LEU A 821 -0.55 -7.95 3.31
CA LEU A 821 -0.84 -6.59 3.81
C LEU A 821 -2.16 -6.05 3.22
N ILE A 822 -2.36 -6.17 1.90
CA ILE A 822 -3.58 -5.71 1.23
C ILE A 822 -4.79 -6.51 1.70
N ARG A 823 -4.68 -7.84 1.85
CA ARG A 823 -5.76 -8.66 2.42
C ARG A 823 -6.17 -8.14 3.80
N ALA A 824 -5.19 -7.86 4.67
CA ALA A 824 -5.46 -7.36 6.00
C ALA A 824 -6.15 -5.99 5.95
N ASP A 825 -5.68 -5.06 5.10
CA ASP A 825 -6.33 -3.78 4.88
C ASP A 825 -7.80 -3.97 4.44
N LEU A 826 -8.06 -4.82 3.44
CA LEU A 826 -9.41 -5.04 2.93
C LEU A 826 -10.34 -5.64 3.99
N PHE A 827 -9.87 -6.57 4.82
CA PHE A 827 -10.68 -7.12 5.93
C PHE A 827 -11.14 -6.05 6.93
N SER A 828 -10.42 -4.92 7.05
CA SER A 828 -10.84 -3.83 7.92
C SER A 828 -12.12 -3.13 7.41
N PHE A 829 -12.43 -3.15 6.11
CA PHE A 829 -13.55 -2.35 5.56
C PHE A 829 -14.44 -3.04 4.54
N CYS A 830 -14.07 -4.24 4.08
CA CYS A 830 -14.89 -5.08 3.23
C CYS A 830 -15.66 -6.13 4.05
N ASP A 831 -16.76 -6.64 3.48
CA ASP A 831 -17.41 -7.83 4.00
C ASP A 831 -16.41 -8.99 3.96
N SER A 832 -16.21 -9.68 5.09
CA SER A 832 -15.09 -10.62 5.23
C SER A 832 -15.17 -11.83 4.30
N ASP A 833 -16.35 -12.23 3.87
CA ASP A 833 -16.56 -13.29 2.88
C ASP A 833 -16.31 -12.85 1.43
N SER A 834 -16.19 -11.55 1.18
CA SER A 834 -15.94 -10.97 -0.15
C SER A 834 -14.45 -10.79 -0.48
N VAL A 835 -13.56 -10.81 0.52
CA VAL A 835 -12.13 -10.60 0.33
C VAL A 835 -11.52 -11.84 -0.33
N ALA A 836 -10.98 -11.68 -1.54
CA ALA A 836 -10.45 -12.77 -2.34
C ALA A 836 -9.18 -12.37 -3.10
N VAL A 837 -8.38 -13.38 -3.48
CA VAL A 837 -7.17 -13.21 -4.30
C VAL A 837 -7.35 -14.01 -5.60
N PRO A 838 -8.11 -13.51 -6.59
CA PRO A 838 -8.42 -14.27 -7.81
C PRO A 838 -7.20 -14.60 -8.69
N LYS A 839 -6.12 -13.82 -8.58
CA LYS A 839 -4.84 -14.06 -9.26
C LYS A 839 -3.72 -13.84 -8.26
N LEU A 840 -2.87 -14.83 -8.01
CA LEU A 840 -1.77 -14.76 -7.03
C LEU A 840 -0.44 -14.99 -7.73
N MET A 841 0.40 -13.96 -7.77
CA MET A 841 1.76 -13.99 -8.33
C MET A 841 1.80 -14.61 -9.73
N GLU A 842 0.87 -14.19 -10.58
CA GLU A 842 0.83 -14.63 -11.98
C GLU A 842 1.71 -13.72 -12.83
N VAL A 843 2.48 -14.31 -13.74
CA VAL A 843 3.26 -13.52 -14.72
C VAL A 843 2.33 -13.04 -15.82
N GLU A 844 2.04 -11.73 -15.84
CA GLU A 844 1.32 -11.09 -16.92
C GLU A 844 2.32 -10.58 -17.97
N SER A 845 2.22 -11.12 -19.19
CA SER A 845 3.03 -10.70 -20.34
C SER A 845 2.36 -9.53 -21.06
N TYR A 846 3.05 -8.40 -21.10
CA TYR A 846 2.63 -7.22 -21.84
C TYR A 846 3.54 -7.00 -23.06
N GLU A 847 3.27 -5.96 -23.85
CA GLU A 847 3.99 -5.70 -25.11
C GLU A 847 5.52 -5.62 -24.96
N THR A 848 6.00 -4.99 -23.88
CA THR A 848 7.42 -4.68 -23.68
C THR A 848 8.03 -5.32 -22.43
N VAL A 849 7.21 -5.77 -21.48
CA VAL A 849 7.67 -6.38 -20.22
C VAL A 849 6.80 -7.56 -19.79
N HIS A 850 7.37 -8.47 -19.00
CA HIS A 850 6.70 -9.41 -18.11
C HIS A 850 6.66 -8.82 -16.70
N GLN A 851 5.56 -9.00 -15.97
CA GLN A 851 5.40 -8.50 -14.59
C GLN A 851 4.76 -9.58 -13.70
N LEU A 852 5.20 -9.70 -12.45
CA LEU A 852 4.53 -10.56 -11.46
C LEU A 852 3.40 -9.75 -10.82
N VAL A 853 2.16 -10.17 -11.07
CA VAL A 853 0.96 -9.42 -10.69
C VAL A 853 0.09 -10.28 -9.79
N THR A 854 -0.39 -9.66 -8.72
CA THR A 854 -1.48 -10.21 -7.90
C THR A 854 -2.69 -9.30 -8.02
N THR A 855 -3.89 -9.88 -7.97
CA THR A 855 -5.15 -9.14 -7.89
C THR A 855 -5.83 -9.50 -6.58
N VAL A 856 -6.13 -8.51 -5.74
CA VAL A 856 -6.90 -8.68 -4.51
C VAL A 856 -8.19 -7.89 -4.63
N THR A 857 -9.31 -8.52 -4.29
CA THR A 857 -10.66 -7.93 -4.42
C THR A 857 -11.43 -7.99 -3.12
N GLY A 858 -12.43 -7.12 -2.96
CA GLY A 858 -13.38 -7.14 -1.85
C GLY A 858 -14.65 -6.35 -2.14
N LYS A 859 -15.65 -6.43 -1.27
CA LYS A 859 -16.89 -5.67 -1.32
C LYS A 859 -16.98 -4.76 -0.10
N LEU A 860 -17.08 -3.44 -0.31
CA LEU A 860 -17.22 -2.46 0.76
C LEU A 860 -18.43 -2.78 1.64
N LYS A 861 -18.23 -2.71 2.96
CA LYS A 861 -19.34 -2.68 3.92
C LYS A 861 -20.24 -1.48 3.61
N THR A 862 -21.55 -1.62 3.81
CA THR A 862 -22.52 -0.55 3.48
C THR A 862 -22.26 0.78 4.20
N SER A 863 -21.62 0.74 5.37
CA SER A 863 -21.27 1.91 6.19
C SER A 863 -19.98 2.61 5.77
N VAL A 864 -19.20 2.03 4.86
CA VAL A 864 -17.90 2.58 4.44
C VAL A 864 -18.06 3.36 3.14
N GLY A 865 -17.50 4.58 3.10
CA GLY A 865 -17.39 5.40 1.91
C GLY A 865 -16.12 5.10 1.11
N THR A 866 -16.12 5.51 -0.16
CA THR A 866 -15.01 5.28 -1.09
C THR A 866 -13.73 5.96 -0.61
N THR A 867 -13.83 7.20 -0.11
CA THR A 867 -12.66 7.94 0.41
C THR A 867 -12.14 7.32 1.71
N GLU A 868 -13.02 6.86 2.58
CA GLU A 868 -12.63 6.12 3.79
C GLU A 868 -11.90 4.80 3.47
N ALA A 869 -12.34 4.06 2.45
CA ALA A 869 -11.65 2.85 1.98
C ALA A 869 -10.24 3.17 1.46
N ILE A 870 -10.09 4.20 0.64
CA ILE A 870 -8.80 4.69 0.15
C ILE A 870 -7.90 5.07 1.35
N ARG A 871 -8.44 5.81 2.33
CA ARG A 871 -7.70 6.21 3.55
C ARG A 871 -7.12 5.01 4.30
N ARG A 872 -7.90 3.94 4.51
CA ARG A 872 -7.45 2.76 5.27
C ARG A 872 -6.31 2.02 4.59
N CYS A 873 -6.29 1.98 3.26
CA CYS A 873 -5.18 1.39 2.52
C CYS A 873 -3.98 2.33 2.34
N PHE A 874 -4.13 3.65 2.55
CA PHE A 874 -3.11 4.64 2.21
C PHE A 874 -2.00 4.76 3.28
N PRO A 875 -0.71 4.88 2.89
CA PRO A 875 -0.19 4.90 1.51
C PRO A 875 -0.11 3.53 0.82
N PRO A 876 0.08 3.47 -0.51
CA PRO A 876 0.24 2.22 -1.24
C PRO A 876 1.29 1.30 -0.59
N GLY A 877 0.91 0.04 -0.34
CA GLY A 877 1.75 -0.96 0.35
C GLY A 877 3.11 -1.16 -0.32
N SER A 878 3.14 -1.21 -1.65
CA SER A 878 4.35 -1.34 -2.48
C SER A 878 5.36 -0.20 -2.30
N MET A 879 4.92 0.96 -1.81
CA MET A 879 5.75 2.13 -1.55
C MET A 879 6.04 2.36 -0.07
N THR A 880 5.74 1.39 0.80
CA THR A 880 5.97 1.51 2.25
C THR A 880 6.82 0.35 2.76
N GLY A 881 6.23 -0.79 3.02
CA GLY A 881 6.83 -1.94 3.68
C GLY A 881 5.80 -2.63 4.55
N ALA A 882 6.15 -3.79 5.08
CA ALA A 882 5.28 -4.56 5.95
C ALA A 882 5.97 -4.81 7.29
N PRO A 883 5.30 -4.58 8.44
CA PRO A 883 3.96 -3.99 8.62
C PRO A 883 3.93 -2.45 8.43
N LYS A 884 2.91 -1.96 7.72
CA LYS A 884 2.83 -0.59 7.15
C LYS A 884 3.15 0.53 8.14
N ARG A 885 2.47 0.57 9.29
CA ARG A 885 2.63 1.65 10.28
C ARG A 885 4.07 1.73 10.79
N ARG A 886 4.67 0.58 11.14
CA ARG A 886 6.05 0.51 11.64
C ARG A 886 7.05 0.86 10.55
N SER A 887 6.89 0.28 9.35
CA SER A 887 7.76 0.55 8.19
C SER A 887 7.80 2.03 7.83
N VAL A 888 6.64 2.71 7.80
CA VAL A 888 6.57 4.16 7.51
C VAL A 888 7.31 5.01 8.54
N GLN A 889 7.25 4.65 9.82
CA GLN A 889 8.00 5.35 10.87
C GLN A 889 9.51 5.18 10.73
N LEU A 890 9.97 3.99 10.31
CA LEU A 890 11.38 3.71 10.08
C LEU A 890 11.87 4.42 8.82
N LEU A 891 11.11 4.37 7.72
CA LEU A 891 11.42 5.07 6.47
C LEU A 891 11.57 6.56 6.66
N GLU A 892 10.70 7.21 7.44
CA GLU A 892 10.81 8.64 7.71
C GLU A 892 12.15 8.99 8.38
N ARG A 893 12.70 8.12 9.23
CA ARG A 893 14.00 8.33 9.87
C ARG A 893 15.17 8.09 8.91
N LEU A 894 15.09 7.02 8.11
CA LEU A 894 16.12 6.62 7.15
C LEU A 894 16.24 7.64 6.00
N GLU A 895 15.12 8.02 5.39
CA GLU A 895 15.08 8.90 4.22
C GLU A 895 15.42 10.36 4.54
N LEU A 896 15.15 10.80 5.78
CA LEU A 896 15.55 12.11 6.29
C LEU A 896 16.94 12.09 6.93
N ASN A 897 17.58 10.92 7.01
CA ASN A 897 18.86 10.67 7.67
C ASN A 897 18.96 11.37 9.05
N LEU A 898 17.93 11.20 9.90
CA LEU A 898 17.85 11.89 11.20
C LEU A 898 18.94 11.47 12.21
N ALA A 899 19.70 10.43 11.90
CA ALA A 899 20.81 9.97 12.75
C ALA A 899 22.03 10.91 12.70
N ASP A 900 22.18 11.70 11.63
CA ASP A 900 23.24 12.71 11.48
C ASP A 900 22.72 14.10 11.82
N ALA A 901 22.61 14.39 13.12
CA ALA A 901 22.13 15.69 13.63
C ALA A 901 23.05 16.88 13.28
N GLU A 902 24.30 16.62 12.89
CA GLU A 902 25.31 17.65 12.54
C GLU A 902 25.34 18.01 11.03
N ARG A 903 24.48 17.43 10.19
CA ARG A 903 24.39 17.79 8.75
C ARG A 903 23.51 19.01 8.51
N ASP A 904 24.05 19.96 7.74
CA ASP A 904 23.40 21.20 7.31
C ASP A 904 22.25 20.97 6.30
N ASP A 905 21.29 21.90 6.27
CA ASP A 905 19.83 21.68 6.20
C ASP A 905 19.17 21.57 4.80
N GLU A 906 19.86 21.14 3.74
CA GLU A 906 19.25 21.02 2.38
C GLU A 906 18.82 19.60 1.99
N LEU A 907 19.30 18.56 2.69
CA LEU A 907 19.04 17.16 2.31
C LEU A 907 17.72 16.60 2.83
N ARG A 908 17.08 17.21 3.84
CA ARG A 908 15.83 16.70 4.43
C ARG A 908 14.66 17.08 3.53
N ALA A 909 14.13 16.11 2.78
CA ALA A 909 12.93 16.31 1.97
C ALA A 909 11.95 15.16 2.16
N ARG A 910 10.67 15.52 2.23
CA ARG A 910 9.55 14.58 2.23
C ARG A 910 9.31 14.05 0.82
N ARG A 911 8.58 12.92 0.72
CA ARG A 911 8.26 12.36 -0.60
C ARG A 911 7.29 13.25 -1.39
N GLY A 912 6.45 14.03 -0.71
CA GLY A 912 5.51 14.95 -1.35
C GLY A 912 4.47 14.20 -2.19
N ILE A 913 4.31 14.56 -3.46
CA ILE A 913 3.38 13.89 -4.40
C ILE A 913 3.86 12.47 -4.73
N TYR A 914 5.18 12.26 -4.83
CA TYR A 914 5.77 10.95 -5.13
C TYR A 914 5.43 9.92 -4.04
N SER A 915 5.21 8.65 -4.44
CA SER A 915 4.70 7.56 -3.58
C SER A 915 3.28 7.77 -3.05
N GLY A 916 2.60 8.84 -3.44
CA GLY A 916 1.18 9.06 -3.15
C GLY A 916 0.26 8.24 -4.05
N ALA A 917 -0.98 8.72 -4.22
CA ALA A 917 -1.97 8.16 -5.13
C ALA A 917 -2.54 9.25 -6.06
N LEU A 918 -2.65 8.96 -7.35
CA LEU A 918 -3.13 9.88 -8.39
C LEU A 918 -4.27 9.23 -9.17
N GLY A 919 -5.36 9.96 -9.39
CA GLY A 919 -6.53 9.37 -10.03
C GLY A 919 -7.77 10.25 -9.94
N TRP A 920 -8.94 9.61 -9.83
CA TRP A 920 -10.22 10.28 -9.80
C TRP A 920 -11.22 9.68 -8.81
N LEU A 921 -12.13 10.54 -8.33
CA LEU A 921 -13.31 10.23 -7.52
C LEU A 921 -14.55 10.67 -8.31
N GLY A 922 -15.31 9.71 -8.78
CA GLY A 922 -16.56 9.92 -9.51
C GLY A 922 -17.66 10.44 -8.60
N CYS A 923 -18.56 11.22 -9.19
CA CYS A 923 -19.75 11.74 -8.53
C CYS A 923 -20.75 10.65 -8.11
N ASP A 924 -20.67 9.47 -8.74
CA ASP A 924 -21.42 8.25 -8.44
C ASP A 924 -20.77 7.38 -7.34
N GLY A 925 -19.62 7.78 -6.82
CA GLY A 925 -18.86 7.04 -5.82
C GLY A 925 -17.83 6.07 -6.38
N ALA A 926 -17.74 5.89 -7.70
CA ALA A 926 -16.65 5.13 -8.31
C ALA A 926 -15.31 5.88 -8.16
N ALA A 927 -14.20 5.15 -8.20
CA ALA A 927 -12.86 5.71 -8.12
C ALA A 927 -11.83 4.79 -8.78
N ASP A 928 -10.77 5.36 -9.34
CA ASP A 928 -9.58 4.61 -9.76
C ASP A 928 -8.34 5.48 -9.51
N PHE A 929 -7.40 4.94 -8.72
CA PHE A 929 -6.16 5.59 -8.35
C PHE A 929 -4.97 4.71 -8.67
N SER A 930 -3.95 5.29 -9.28
CA SER A 930 -2.64 4.71 -9.47
C SER A 930 -1.67 5.12 -8.37
N VAL A 931 -0.62 4.32 -8.18
CA VAL A 931 0.51 4.70 -7.33
C VAL A 931 1.31 5.78 -8.05
N VAL A 932 1.73 6.85 -7.35
CA VAL A 932 2.57 7.90 -7.94
C VAL A 932 4.02 7.45 -8.02
N ILE A 933 4.29 6.61 -9.02
CA ILE A 933 5.62 6.17 -9.46
C ILE A 933 5.79 6.48 -10.93
N ARG A 934 7.03 6.45 -11.43
CA ARG A 934 7.36 6.84 -12.81
C ARG A 934 6.70 8.16 -13.25
N THR A 935 6.76 9.13 -12.35
CA THR A 935 6.06 10.41 -12.46
C THR A 935 7.05 11.54 -12.27
N LEU A 936 7.03 12.50 -13.20
CA LEU A 936 7.76 13.75 -13.11
C LEU A 936 6.83 14.81 -12.50
N ILE A 937 7.29 15.45 -11.42
CA ILE A 937 6.60 16.58 -10.81
C ILE A 937 7.35 17.85 -11.22
N ALA A 938 6.66 18.74 -11.92
CA ALA A 938 7.18 20.03 -12.32
C ALA A 938 6.53 21.13 -11.48
N ASP A 939 7.33 21.88 -10.74
CA ASP A 939 6.90 23.09 -10.05
C ASP A 939 7.69 24.28 -10.63
N GLY A 940 7.05 25.01 -11.54
CA GLY A 940 7.74 25.98 -12.36
C GLY A 940 8.82 25.34 -13.24
N ASP A 941 10.04 25.81 -13.08
CA ASP A 941 11.22 25.24 -13.74
C ASP A 941 11.82 24.07 -12.96
N GLN A 942 11.44 23.86 -11.71
CA GLN A 942 11.99 22.78 -10.91
C GLN A 942 11.28 21.48 -11.26
N VAL A 943 12.05 20.45 -11.59
CA VAL A 943 11.52 19.12 -11.89
C VAL A 943 12.10 18.10 -10.94
N SER A 944 11.26 17.15 -10.53
CA SER A 944 11.67 16.04 -9.68
C SER A 944 11.08 14.71 -10.13
N ILE A 945 11.85 13.64 -9.92
CA ILE A 945 11.44 12.26 -10.13
C ILE A 945 11.85 11.47 -8.89
N GLY A 946 10.91 10.72 -8.31
CA GLY A 946 11.22 9.76 -7.26
C GLY A 946 11.49 8.37 -7.83
N ALA A 947 12.42 7.66 -7.20
CA ALA A 947 12.67 6.24 -7.45
C ALA A 947 13.11 5.54 -6.16
N GLY A 948 12.86 4.24 -6.07
CA GLY A 948 13.17 3.43 -4.90
C GLY A 948 12.94 1.96 -5.14
N GLY A 949 13.25 1.16 -4.14
CA GLY A 949 13.18 -0.30 -4.18
C GLY A 949 12.84 -0.85 -2.80
N ALA A 950 12.33 -2.08 -2.79
CA ALA A 950 12.05 -2.81 -1.58
C ALA A 950 13.34 -3.37 -1.01
N ILE A 951 13.69 -2.93 0.20
CA ILE A 951 14.82 -3.48 0.93
C ILE A 951 14.31 -4.66 1.74
N THR A 952 14.84 -5.84 1.44
CA THR A 952 14.66 -7.06 2.21
C THR A 952 15.97 -7.44 2.87
N TYR A 953 15.96 -8.47 3.71
CA TYR A 953 17.20 -8.99 4.29
C TYR A 953 18.20 -9.48 3.21
N LEU A 954 17.68 -9.98 2.08
CA LEU A 954 18.44 -10.49 0.94
C LEU A 954 18.98 -9.39 0.00
N SER A 955 18.60 -8.13 0.23
CA SER A 955 19.05 -7.01 -0.61
C SER A 955 20.55 -6.77 -0.50
N ASP A 956 21.17 -6.37 -1.62
CA ASP A 956 22.55 -5.87 -1.70
C ASP A 956 22.54 -4.38 -2.03
N ALA A 957 23.21 -3.57 -1.22
CA ALA A 957 23.12 -2.11 -1.35
C ALA A 957 23.54 -1.57 -2.74
N LYS A 958 24.50 -2.21 -3.42
CA LYS A 958 24.94 -1.77 -4.75
C LYS A 958 23.91 -2.12 -5.81
N ASN A 959 23.37 -3.33 -5.76
CA ASN A 959 22.34 -3.78 -6.70
C ASN A 959 21.06 -2.93 -6.55
N GLU A 960 20.64 -2.64 -5.32
CA GLU A 960 19.46 -1.80 -5.06
C GLU A 960 19.69 -0.35 -5.53
N TRP A 961 20.89 0.21 -5.34
CA TRP A 961 21.23 1.52 -5.92
C TRP A 961 21.19 1.51 -7.46
N GLN A 962 21.74 0.46 -8.08
CA GLN A 962 21.69 0.31 -9.53
C GLN A 962 20.25 0.21 -10.04
N GLU A 963 19.38 -0.51 -9.33
CA GLU A 963 17.95 -0.60 -9.66
C GLU A 963 17.26 0.78 -9.60
N VAL A 964 17.58 1.60 -8.60
CA VAL A 964 17.10 2.99 -8.52
C VAL A 964 17.54 3.79 -9.75
N LEU A 965 18.81 3.68 -10.16
CA LEU A 965 19.32 4.36 -11.35
C LEU A 965 18.66 3.88 -12.64
N ASP A 966 18.42 2.57 -12.77
CA ASP A 966 17.75 1.99 -13.94
C ASP A 966 16.31 2.50 -14.06
N LYS A 967 15.58 2.59 -12.94
CA LYS A 967 14.23 3.17 -12.88
C LYS A 967 14.19 4.64 -13.30
N VAL A 968 15.17 5.44 -12.87
CA VAL A 968 15.24 6.86 -13.23
C VAL A 968 15.69 7.04 -14.68
N THR A 969 16.66 6.24 -15.15
CA THR A 969 17.20 6.33 -16.51
C THR A 969 16.15 5.99 -17.57
N ALA A 970 15.12 5.21 -17.21
CA ALA A 970 13.94 5.02 -18.04
C ALA A 970 13.20 6.34 -18.34
N LEU A 971 13.29 7.34 -17.46
CA LEU A 971 12.50 8.57 -17.46
C LEU A 971 13.32 9.87 -17.55
N ALA A 972 14.63 9.85 -17.35
CA ALA A 972 15.49 11.03 -17.37
C ALA A 972 16.96 10.68 -17.63
N ASN A 973 17.82 11.69 -17.78
CA ASN A 973 19.27 11.54 -17.70
C ASN A 973 19.73 11.90 -16.28
N ILE A 974 20.80 11.25 -15.79
CA ILE A 974 21.34 11.45 -14.45
C ILE A 974 22.75 12.05 -14.57
N GLU A 975 23.08 13.03 -13.74
CA GLU A 975 24.45 13.54 -13.63
C GLU A 975 25.30 12.51 -12.88
N SER A 976 26.39 12.05 -13.52
CA SER A 976 27.29 11.00 -13.02
C SER A 976 28.07 11.40 -11.78
#